data_AF-A0AAU9WN66-F1
#
_entry.id   AF-A0AAU9WN66-F1
#
_cell.length_a   1.000
_cell.length_b   1.000
_cell.length_c   1.000
_cell.angle_alpha   90.00
_cell.angle_beta   90.00
_cell.angle_gamma   90.00
#
_symmetry.space_group_name_H-M   'P 1'
#
loop_
_entity.id
_entity.type
_entity.pdbx_description
1 polymer ?
#
loop_
_entity_poly.entity_id
_entity_poly.type
_entity_poly.pdbx_seq_one_letter_code
_entity_poly.pdbx_strand_id
1 'polypeptide(L)'
;MLDAPIFSTACLETLNDEREESWDEGVKHFLDKEYADWKELSGTHMVPGEFLYRKRKPDNGEETEKKFYDLLQEFGESRSEPEPMFVVHSYKFVEMISEWNKVSNKEEKKWVAGEHDFVIIHRQHGIIFFQVKAAVKTKKRFREAEEQLEKDKKALKAFINENLPSSRTKDMNFVLYKYPGFVVMPNCPSPKSSKPPNGVFKEDCKDVGAFSAWWKTKVAEVKGDTKFDQTLFEHLVKRFVGMSHSILDTLSKSIDDDKVKLEMCTKQQLSVVLDSEPKKWITGPAGSGKTWLLMKKVLMLAKKALLKGSEEKILVACYNKPLSMMFARVFKDKLFSFLESGELEEVVEVKTFESLLFDVTGPRSGDSDQEKENHVSQALEVVEQRSAFAQQYDHVFVDECQDLYGNRWQTLFERLLKDEDDFSFDEPKHLWFLYDTNQYLRLSEEQYKQHWKSIRKSAKLTKVFRSTGSIFDQSKKYFRAENSNAEPIALGHNVRGPEITWDNSLKSRKVTEDAGAACIAKHIKELRRNKVVGKDICILTQNVEIQEGISSELNKMGIETQNAADLFGYDLHVNKVVVESIWRFKGLESKVVVLYNPPFFQDINWSVKKVKELLYTAVSRCFCYLVVITTIHGCNALRSEEGITEQEIKHGRQETSIQSSEGLKSEYRLQVHSFFNDPFSKRGRETQYESGPPEYESPFKRSIEDDNDDVDPDDIKCSPAKLLRKEEADHLYKKISKNMEKRPVKVPGCDLLEPRDPNIKDSIRNNGIKLLEEPVKQNLRYRPGSSDRDESFKDDDITSVVAWIEYKMYDQRRREINPRKYTQDCRNLKKEIETSTKDQTCHESVLNALQEFQATKHS
;
A
#
# COMPACT_ATOMS: atom_id res chain seq x y z
N MET A 1 -18.01 16.44 -22.00
CA MET A 1 -16.65 16.29 -22.59
C MET A 1 -15.85 15.38 -21.67
N LEU A 2 -14.82 14.69 -22.17
CA LEU A 2 -14.15 13.63 -21.41
C LEU A 2 -12.79 14.08 -20.92
N ASP A 3 -12.58 14.01 -19.61
CA ASP A 3 -11.27 14.18 -18.99
C ASP A 3 -10.40 12.96 -19.33
N ALA A 4 -9.41 13.18 -20.20
CA ALA A 4 -8.28 12.28 -20.33
C ALA A 4 -7.26 12.61 -19.21
N PRO A 5 -6.67 11.61 -18.52
CA PRO A 5 -5.73 11.89 -17.44
C PRO A 5 -4.50 12.61 -17.97
N ILE A 6 -4.31 13.86 -17.54
CA ILE A 6 -3.11 14.64 -17.84
C ILE A 6 -1.95 14.03 -17.05
N PHE A 7 -1.19 13.16 -17.71
CA PHE A 7 0.16 12.78 -17.27
C PHE A 7 1.08 13.99 -17.48
N SER A 8 1.03 14.95 -16.55
CA SER A 8 1.93 16.08 -16.55
C SER A 8 3.36 15.64 -16.26
N THR A 9 4.29 16.11 -17.07
CA THR A 9 5.75 15.99 -16.87
C THR A 9 6.22 16.93 -15.75
N ALA A 10 5.62 16.80 -14.56
CA ALA A 10 5.94 17.60 -13.37
C ALA A 10 7.44 17.56 -13.03
N CYS A 11 8.12 16.47 -13.40
CA CYS A 11 9.57 16.32 -13.28
C CYS A 11 10.38 17.47 -13.90
N LEU A 12 9.92 18.16 -14.94
CA LEU A 12 10.70 19.28 -15.52
C LEU A 12 10.53 20.60 -14.76
N GLU A 13 9.36 20.87 -14.18
CA GLU A 13 9.11 22.09 -13.41
C GLU A 13 9.64 22.00 -11.96
N THR A 14 9.85 20.78 -11.43
CA THR A 14 10.38 20.55 -10.06
C THR A 14 11.88 20.24 -10.01
N LEU A 15 12.64 20.47 -11.08
CA LEU A 15 14.11 20.28 -11.10
C LEU A 15 14.91 21.58 -11.01
N ASN A 16 14.24 22.72 -10.83
CA ASN A 16 14.83 23.98 -10.37
C ASN A 16 14.84 24.09 -8.82
N ASP A 17 14.60 23.00 -8.09
CA ASP A 17 14.85 22.93 -6.64
C ASP A 17 16.36 23.06 -6.37
N GLU A 18 16.72 23.75 -5.28
CA GLU A 18 18.10 24.01 -4.85
C GLU A 18 18.82 22.77 -4.28
N ARG A 19 18.97 21.73 -5.12
CA ARG A 19 19.85 20.58 -4.86
C ARG A 19 21.27 20.94 -5.29
N GLU A 20 22.28 20.53 -4.51
CA GLU A 20 23.69 20.88 -4.79
C GLU A 20 24.27 20.18 -6.04
N GLU A 21 23.58 19.18 -6.59
CA GLU A 21 23.90 18.54 -7.88
C GLU A 21 22.77 18.77 -8.89
N SER A 22 23.13 19.10 -10.13
CA SER A 22 22.14 19.27 -11.22
C SER A 22 21.57 17.94 -11.70
N TRP A 23 20.38 17.97 -12.32
CA TRP A 23 19.79 16.76 -12.95
C TRP A 23 20.73 16.13 -13.98
N ASP A 24 21.47 16.95 -14.71
CA ASP A 24 22.46 16.54 -15.71
C ASP A 24 23.68 15.83 -15.10
N GLU A 25 23.95 16.00 -13.81
CA GLU A 25 24.99 15.31 -13.05
C GLU A 25 24.43 14.02 -12.42
N GLY A 26 23.24 14.05 -11.82
CA GLY A 26 22.57 12.86 -11.29
C GLY A 26 22.32 11.79 -12.36
N VAL A 27 21.83 12.18 -13.53
CA VAL A 27 21.66 11.26 -14.68
C VAL A 27 23.00 10.79 -15.23
N LYS A 28 24.03 11.65 -15.24
CA LYS A 28 25.39 11.28 -15.67
C LYS A 28 25.99 10.24 -14.72
N HIS A 29 25.83 10.39 -13.40
CA HIS A 29 26.28 9.41 -12.41
C HIS A 29 25.56 8.06 -12.58
N PHE A 30 24.25 8.08 -12.81
CA PHE A 30 23.48 6.86 -13.12
C PHE A 30 24.01 6.16 -14.38
N LEU A 31 24.20 6.89 -15.49
CA LEU A 31 24.71 6.33 -16.75
C LEU A 31 26.15 5.81 -16.60
N ASP A 32 27.03 6.55 -15.89
CA ASP A 32 28.41 6.13 -15.59
C ASP A 32 28.48 4.89 -14.67
N LYS A 33 27.39 4.56 -13.96
CA LYS A 33 27.27 3.38 -13.09
C LYS A 33 26.68 2.16 -13.80
N GLU A 34 25.55 2.31 -14.49
CA GLU A 34 24.84 1.17 -15.12
C GLU A 34 25.33 0.84 -16.53
N TYR A 35 25.88 1.82 -17.25
CA TYR A 35 26.24 1.71 -18.66
C TYR A 35 27.65 2.26 -18.90
N ALA A 36 28.68 1.60 -18.35
CA ALA A 36 30.05 2.14 -18.30
C ALA A 36 30.65 2.60 -19.64
N ASP A 37 30.17 2.11 -20.79
CA ASP A 37 30.59 2.53 -22.13
C ASP A 37 29.67 3.59 -22.79
N TRP A 38 28.65 4.12 -22.11
CA TRP A 38 27.58 4.95 -22.72
C TRP A 38 28.05 6.17 -23.53
N LYS A 39 29.24 6.71 -23.22
CA LYS A 39 29.85 7.83 -23.96
C LYS A 39 30.53 7.37 -25.25
N GLU A 40 31.26 6.25 -25.20
CA GLU A 40 32.01 5.67 -26.33
C GLU A 40 31.45 4.28 -26.64
N LEU A 41 30.15 4.28 -26.96
CA LEU A 41 29.29 3.11 -27.02
C LEU A 41 29.85 2.03 -27.96
N SER A 42 30.07 0.85 -27.41
CA SER A 42 30.80 -0.25 -28.05
C SER A 42 29.90 -1.39 -28.56
N GLY A 43 28.64 -1.42 -28.14
CA GLY A 43 27.65 -2.40 -28.59
C GLY A 43 26.21 -1.99 -28.30
N THR A 44 25.30 -2.97 -28.39
CA THR A 44 23.86 -2.74 -28.24
C THR A 44 23.41 -2.88 -26.80
N HIS A 45 22.67 -1.89 -26.30
CA HIS A 45 22.05 -1.88 -24.98
C HIS A 45 20.53 -1.75 -25.11
N MET A 46 19.80 -2.78 -24.71
CA MET A 46 18.34 -2.77 -24.66
C MET A 46 17.85 -2.07 -23.39
N VAL A 47 16.82 -1.21 -23.50
CA VAL A 47 16.30 -0.41 -22.39
C VAL A 47 14.76 -0.45 -22.37
N PRO A 48 14.12 -1.18 -21.43
CA PRO A 48 14.73 -2.10 -20.45
C PRO A 48 15.43 -3.30 -21.10
N GLY A 49 16.32 -3.96 -20.35
CA GLY A 49 17.10 -5.12 -20.79
C GLY A 49 16.32 -6.41 -21.01
N GLU A 50 15.04 -6.45 -20.64
CA GLU A 50 14.09 -7.50 -21.00
C GLU A 50 12.76 -6.88 -21.48
N PHE A 51 12.07 -7.50 -22.43
CA PHE A 51 10.77 -7.04 -22.90
C PHE A 51 9.67 -7.27 -21.84
N LEU A 52 9.11 -6.19 -21.29
CA LEU A 52 8.04 -6.24 -20.30
C LEU A 52 6.65 -6.07 -20.92
N TYR A 53 5.85 -7.15 -20.89
CA TYR A 53 4.43 -7.09 -21.26
C TYR A 53 3.64 -6.15 -20.32
N ARG A 54 2.83 -5.25 -20.89
CA ARG A 54 1.97 -4.31 -20.13
C ARG A 54 0.71 -5.01 -19.59
N LYS A 55 0.40 -6.24 -20.04
CA LYS A 55 -0.78 -7.04 -19.66
C LYS A 55 -0.43 -8.47 -19.29
N ARG A 56 -1.16 -9.04 -18.30
CA ARG A 56 -1.03 -10.46 -17.86
C ARG A 56 -1.36 -11.51 -18.94
N LYS A 57 -2.05 -11.12 -20.00
CA LYS A 57 -2.09 -11.82 -21.28
C LYS A 57 -1.81 -10.75 -22.34
N PRO A 58 -0.76 -10.87 -23.16
CA PRO A 58 -0.49 -9.90 -24.21
C PRO A 58 -1.62 -9.89 -25.23
N ASP A 59 -1.80 -8.78 -25.93
CA ASP A 59 -2.52 -8.79 -27.20
C ASP A 59 -1.56 -8.86 -28.39
N ASN A 60 -2.12 -9.05 -29.59
CA ASN A 60 -1.36 -9.16 -30.83
C ASN A 60 -0.44 -7.96 -31.08
N GLY A 61 -0.73 -6.78 -30.51
CA GLY A 61 0.15 -5.61 -30.52
C GLY A 61 1.42 -5.88 -29.72
N GLU A 62 1.27 -6.21 -28.43
CA GLU A 62 2.39 -6.52 -27.53
C GLU A 62 3.22 -7.74 -27.99
N GLU A 63 2.59 -8.78 -28.53
CA GLU A 63 3.32 -9.90 -29.15
C GLU A 63 4.12 -9.49 -30.38
N THR A 64 3.66 -8.47 -31.11
CA THR A 64 4.35 -7.97 -32.32
C THR A 64 5.46 -7.00 -31.94
N GLU A 65 5.25 -6.18 -30.90
CA GLU A 65 6.31 -5.38 -30.28
C GLU A 65 7.43 -6.30 -29.76
N LYS A 66 7.12 -7.40 -29.03
CA LYS A 66 8.16 -8.33 -28.57
C LYS A 66 8.95 -8.94 -29.72
N LYS A 67 8.27 -9.44 -30.77
CA LYS A 67 8.97 -10.00 -31.95
C LYS A 67 9.91 -8.99 -32.63
N PHE A 68 9.64 -7.68 -32.52
CA PHE A 68 10.53 -6.64 -33.03
C PHE A 68 11.63 -6.27 -32.03
N TYR A 69 11.37 -6.30 -30.72
CA TYR A 69 12.38 -6.19 -29.67
C TYR A 69 13.44 -7.29 -29.81
N ASP A 70 12.98 -8.55 -29.91
CA ASP A 70 13.83 -9.74 -30.06
C ASP A 70 14.71 -9.61 -31.31
N LEU A 71 14.11 -9.22 -32.45
CA LEU A 71 14.84 -8.98 -33.70
C LEU A 71 15.86 -7.85 -33.62
N LEU A 72 15.58 -6.76 -32.88
CA LEU A 72 16.52 -5.65 -32.68
C LEU A 72 17.69 -6.05 -31.78
N GLN A 73 17.43 -6.87 -30.75
CA GLN A 73 18.48 -7.42 -29.89
C GLN A 73 19.39 -8.38 -30.68
N GLU A 74 18.82 -9.39 -31.35
CA GLU A 74 19.59 -10.31 -32.18
C GLU A 74 20.36 -9.58 -33.31
N PHE A 75 19.79 -8.53 -33.89
CA PHE A 75 20.47 -7.70 -34.89
C PHE A 75 21.68 -6.94 -34.30
N GLY A 76 21.56 -6.41 -33.08
CA GLY A 76 22.65 -5.73 -32.39
C GLY A 76 23.80 -6.67 -31.97
N GLU A 77 23.47 -7.89 -31.57
CA GLU A 77 24.42 -8.88 -31.02
C GLU A 77 25.08 -9.79 -32.09
N SER A 78 24.42 -10.08 -33.21
CA SER A 78 24.83 -11.12 -34.18
C SER A 78 25.98 -10.77 -35.14
N ARG A 79 26.53 -9.55 -35.05
CA ARG A 79 27.56 -9.06 -35.99
C ARG A 79 28.96 -9.23 -35.39
N SER A 80 29.98 -9.37 -36.26
CA SER A 80 31.38 -9.53 -35.82
C SER A 80 31.92 -8.34 -35.00
N GLU A 81 31.31 -7.17 -35.18
CA GLU A 81 31.38 -6.00 -34.30
C GLU A 81 29.92 -5.63 -33.98
N PRO A 82 29.48 -5.63 -32.71
CA PRO A 82 28.11 -5.28 -32.34
C PRO A 82 27.70 -3.86 -32.76
N GLU A 83 26.41 -3.63 -33.02
CA GLU A 83 25.94 -2.29 -33.40
C GLU A 83 25.97 -1.34 -32.17
N PRO A 84 26.65 -0.17 -32.24
CA PRO A 84 26.82 0.72 -31.09
C PRO A 84 25.57 1.59 -30.89
N MET A 85 24.57 1.06 -30.16
CA MET A 85 23.27 1.70 -30.01
C MET A 85 22.53 1.41 -28.69
N PHE A 86 21.81 2.41 -28.18
CA PHE A 86 20.74 2.18 -27.22
C PHE A 86 19.43 1.93 -27.95
N VAL A 87 18.65 0.93 -27.51
CA VAL A 87 17.31 0.62 -28.02
C VAL A 87 16.31 0.78 -26.89
N VAL A 88 15.57 1.90 -26.87
CA VAL A 88 14.60 2.22 -25.80
C VAL A 88 13.18 1.86 -26.25
N HIS A 89 12.48 1.05 -25.47
CA HIS A 89 11.09 0.61 -25.72
C HIS A 89 10.08 1.39 -24.86
N SER A 90 8.84 1.55 -25.35
CA SER A 90 7.69 2.10 -24.62
C SER A 90 7.81 3.54 -24.10
N TYR A 91 8.76 4.33 -24.59
CA TYR A 91 9.00 5.69 -24.07
C TYR A 91 7.99 6.71 -24.64
N LYS A 92 7.43 7.54 -23.76
CA LYS A 92 6.62 8.71 -24.13
C LYS A 92 7.36 9.97 -23.73
N PHE A 93 7.52 10.89 -24.67
CA PHE A 93 8.20 12.16 -24.44
C PHE A 93 7.31 13.32 -24.85
N VAL A 94 7.34 14.39 -24.06
CA VAL A 94 6.45 15.54 -24.23
C VAL A 94 7.30 16.79 -24.16
N GLU A 95 7.33 17.53 -25.26
CA GLU A 95 8.13 18.75 -25.39
C GLU A 95 7.20 19.94 -25.64
N MET A 96 7.58 21.12 -25.18
CA MET A 96 6.83 22.35 -25.41
C MET A 96 7.23 22.92 -26.77
N ILE A 97 6.25 23.28 -27.60
CA ILE A 97 6.51 23.89 -28.91
C ILE A 97 5.75 25.21 -29.04
N SER A 98 6.38 26.21 -29.66
CA SER A 98 5.66 27.39 -30.17
C SER A 98 5.11 27.08 -31.57
N GLU A 99 3.81 27.20 -31.78
CA GLU A 99 3.21 27.25 -33.13
C GLU A 99 2.55 28.62 -33.35
N TRP A 100 2.75 29.22 -34.54
CA TRP A 100 2.07 30.46 -34.90
C TRP A 100 0.60 30.19 -35.23
N ASN A 101 -0.31 30.60 -34.34
CA ASN A 101 -1.73 30.44 -34.58
C ASN A 101 -2.22 31.54 -35.52
N LYS A 102 -2.62 31.13 -36.74
CA LYS A 102 -3.11 32.04 -37.81
C LYS A 102 -4.43 32.74 -37.50
N VAL A 103 -5.16 32.35 -36.44
CA VAL A 103 -6.46 32.92 -36.05
C VAL A 103 -6.29 33.95 -34.95
N SER A 104 -5.49 33.67 -33.92
CA SER A 104 -5.15 34.64 -32.85
C SER A 104 -4.00 35.58 -33.22
N ASN A 105 -3.28 35.26 -34.31
CA ASN A 105 -2.13 35.97 -34.87
C ASN A 105 -1.01 36.21 -33.84
N LYS A 106 -0.74 35.18 -33.04
CA LYS A 106 0.27 35.12 -31.97
C LYS A 106 0.99 33.76 -31.99
N GLU A 107 2.17 33.71 -31.38
CA GLU A 107 2.77 32.44 -30.97
C GLU A 107 1.97 31.86 -29.79
N GLU A 108 1.55 30.60 -29.93
CA GLU A 108 0.92 29.83 -28.86
C GLU A 108 1.82 28.68 -28.47
N LYS A 109 2.18 28.62 -27.18
CA LYS A 109 2.93 27.52 -26.59
C LYS A 109 2.00 26.33 -26.35
N LYS A 110 2.41 25.15 -26.84
CA LYS A 110 1.61 23.93 -26.85
C LYS A 110 2.50 22.72 -26.60
N TRP A 111 2.05 21.82 -25.72
CA TRP A 111 2.70 20.53 -25.53
C TRP A 111 2.45 19.59 -26.71
N VAL A 112 3.50 18.97 -27.24
CA VAL A 112 3.40 17.86 -28.20
C VAL A 112 4.01 16.62 -27.58
N ALA A 113 3.16 15.61 -27.37
CA ALA A 113 3.57 14.28 -26.99
C ALA A 113 3.96 13.45 -28.23
N GLY A 114 5.20 12.97 -28.26
CA GLY A 114 5.61 11.81 -29.04
C GLY A 114 5.22 10.51 -28.34
N GLU A 115 4.83 9.52 -29.14
CA GLU A 115 4.42 8.19 -28.69
C GLU A 115 4.80 7.17 -29.76
N HIS A 116 6.08 6.82 -29.76
CA HIS A 116 6.69 5.74 -30.53
C HIS A 116 6.73 4.45 -29.71
N ASP A 117 6.86 3.30 -30.38
CA ASP A 117 6.99 2.02 -29.68
C ASP A 117 8.46 1.76 -29.32
N PHE A 118 9.40 2.16 -30.20
CA PHE A 118 10.84 2.09 -29.97
C PHE A 118 11.55 3.36 -30.48
N VAL A 119 12.66 3.71 -29.83
CA VAL A 119 13.63 4.68 -30.34
C VAL A 119 15.04 4.13 -30.20
N ILE A 120 15.81 4.19 -31.28
CA ILE A 120 17.21 3.81 -31.32
C ILE A 120 18.08 5.07 -31.31
N ILE A 121 19.10 5.11 -30.44
CA ILE A 121 20.14 6.14 -30.41
C ILE A 121 21.45 5.46 -30.77
N HIS A 122 21.85 5.61 -32.03
CA HIS A 122 22.96 4.89 -32.65
C HIS A 122 24.18 5.80 -32.83
N ARG A 123 25.33 5.43 -32.24
CA ARG A 123 26.56 6.25 -32.19
C ARG A 123 27.02 6.73 -33.57
N GLN A 124 26.74 5.96 -34.62
CA GLN A 124 27.07 6.30 -36.02
C GLN A 124 25.91 6.81 -36.91
N HIS A 125 24.65 6.66 -36.50
CA HIS A 125 23.48 6.89 -37.37
C HIS A 125 22.45 7.88 -36.79
N GLY A 126 22.69 8.40 -35.58
CA GLY A 126 21.80 9.35 -34.93
C GLY A 126 20.59 8.68 -34.28
N ILE A 127 19.45 9.37 -34.28
CA ILE A 127 18.22 8.93 -33.61
C ILE A 127 17.17 8.46 -34.62
N ILE A 128 16.59 7.29 -34.38
CA ILE A 128 15.67 6.61 -35.29
C ILE A 128 14.44 6.13 -34.51
N PHE A 129 13.25 6.63 -34.85
CA PHE A 129 12.00 6.16 -34.26
C PHE A 129 11.43 4.96 -35.04
N PHE A 130 10.85 3.99 -34.32
CA PHE A 130 10.08 2.90 -34.92
C PHE A 130 8.69 2.83 -34.30
N GLN A 131 7.68 2.77 -35.17
CA GLN A 131 6.30 2.52 -34.78
C GLN A 131 5.84 1.16 -35.32
N VAL A 132 5.59 0.22 -34.42
CA VAL A 132 5.16 -1.15 -34.72
C VAL A 132 3.64 -1.21 -34.79
N LYS A 133 3.11 -1.92 -35.80
CA LYS A 133 1.67 -2.19 -35.93
C LYS A 133 1.44 -3.65 -36.33
N ALA A 134 0.77 -4.41 -35.46
CA ALA A 134 0.42 -5.82 -35.66
C ALA A 134 -0.56 -6.13 -36.81
N ALA A 135 -0.99 -5.14 -37.57
CA ALA A 135 -2.13 -5.25 -38.49
C ALA A 135 -1.77 -5.90 -39.83
N VAL A 136 -2.63 -6.81 -40.31
CA VAL A 136 -2.47 -7.51 -41.59
C VAL A 136 -2.93 -6.67 -42.81
N LYS A 137 -3.47 -5.46 -42.59
CA LYS A 137 -3.94 -4.54 -43.65
C LYS A 137 -3.20 -3.21 -43.58
N THR A 138 -2.51 -2.83 -44.65
CA THR A 138 -1.57 -1.69 -44.72
C THR A 138 -2.21 -0.31 -44.53
N LYS A 139 -2.94 0.18 -45.54
CA LYS A 139 -3.11 1.63 -45.81
C LYS A 139 -3.56 2.50 -44.62
N LYS A 140 -4.54 2.07 -43.79
CA LYS A 140 -5.02 2.90 -42.67
C LYS A 140 -4.02 2.91 -41.51
N ARG A 141 -3.58 1.73 -41.06
CA ARG A 141 -2.67 1.59 -39.90
C ARG A 141 -1.27 2.13 -40.20
N PHE A 142 -0.83 2.09 -41.45
CA PHE A 142 0.40 2.74 -41.91
C PHE A 142 0.32 4.25 -41.72
N ARG A 143 -0.74 4.91 -42.20
CA ARG A 143 -0.95 6.35 -42.01
C ARG A 143 -1.07 6.73 -40.54
N GLU A 144 -1.82 5.97 -39.74
CA GLU A 144 -1.93 6.21 -38.29
C GLU A 144 -0.55 6.18 -37.60
N ALA A 145 0.37 5.33 -38.07
CA ALA A 145 1.75 5.30 -37.58
C ALA A 145 2.61 6.47 -38.10
N GLU A 146 2.46 6.89 -39.36
CA GLU A 146 3.11 8.10 -39.89
C GLU A 146 2.68 9.37 -39.12
N GLU A 147 1.40 9.47 -38.77
CA GLU A 147 0.84 10.57 -37.95
C GLU A 147 1.33 10.55 -36.48
N GLN A 148 1.89 9.44 -35.99
CA GLN A 148 2.63 9.39 -34.72
C GLN A 148 4.08 9.86 -34.92
N LEU A 149 4.79 9.29 -35.90
CA LEU A 149 6.20 9.61 -36.20
C LEU A 149 6.43 11.10 -36.54
N GLU A 150 5.46 11.81 -37.12
CA GLU A 150 5.55 13.26 -37.32
C GLU A 150 5.41 14.07 -36.02
N LYS A 151 4.76 13.54 -34.97
CA LYS A 151 4.74 14.15 -33.63
C LYS A 151 6.07 13.92 -32.91
N ASP A 152 6.63 12.72 -33.00
CA ASP A 152 7.97 12.42 -32.46
C ASP A 152 9.02 13.36 -33.07
N LYS A 153 9.02 13.53 -34.39
CA LYS A 153 9.91 14.49 -35.10
C LYS A 153 9.71 15.93 -34.64
N LYS A 154 8.45 16.37 -34.43
CA LYS A 154 8.15 17.73 -33.91
C LYS A 154 8.68 17.93 -32.49
N ALA A 155 8.43 16.97 -31.59
CA ALA A 155 8.90 17.04 -30.21
C ALA A 155 10.43 17.04 -30.14
N LEU A 156 11.09 16.09 -30.82
CA LEU A 156 12.56 16.02 -30.90
C LEU A 156 13.18 17.33 -31.41
N LYS A 157 12.56 17.95 -32.42
CA LYS A 157 13.02 19.24 -32.97
C LYS A 157 12.93 20.37 -31.95
N ALA A 158 11.91 20.37 -31.09
CA ALA A 158 11.78 21.35 -30.01
C ALA A 158 12.82 21.13 -28.91
N PHE A 159 12.98 19.88 -28.43
CA PHE A 159 14.03 19.51 -27.47
C PHE A 159 15.42 19.98 -27.93
N ILE A 160 15.79 19.71 -29.19
CA ILE A 160 17.04 20.15 -29.81
C ILE A 160 17.16 21.69 -29.83
N ASN A 161 16.08 22.41 -30.16
CA ASN A 161 16.08 23.87 -30.24
C ASN A 161 16.22 24.56 -28.88
N GLU A 162 15.65 23.99 -27.81
CA GLU A 162 15.69 24.58 -26.48
C GLU A 162 16.99 24.25 -25.73
N ASN A 163 17.61 23.09 -26.00
CA ASN A 163 18.74 22.57 -25.22
C ASN A 163 20.11 22.65 -25.93
N LEU A 164 20.20 23.15 -27.17
CA LEU A 164 21.48 23.30 -27.89
C LEU A 164 21.69 24.71 -28.47
N PRO A 165 22.94 25.22 -28.50
CA PRO A 165 23.23 26.56 -29.03
C PRO A 165 22.82 26.76 -30.49
N SER A 166 22.20 27.90 -30.77
CA SER A 166 21.60 28.25 -32.07
C SER A 166 22.57 28.29 -33.25
N SER A 167 23.90 28.30 -33.02
CA SER A 167 24.93 28.18 -34.04
C SER A 167 24.97 26.80 -34.73
N ARG A 168 24.48 25.74 -34.08
CA ARG A 168 24.40 24.37 -34.62
C ARG A 168 23.11 24.05 -35.39
N THR A 169 22.26 25.06 -35.66
CA THR A 169 20.98 24.86 -36.36
C THR A 169 21.10 24.35 -37.81
N LYS A 170 22.28 24.45 -38.44
CA LYS A 170 22.56 23.81 -39.74
C LYS A 170 22.68 22.29 -39.65
N ASP A 171 23.11 21.77 -38.50
CA ASP A 171 23.33 20.34 -38.28
C ASP A 171 22.01 19.58 -38.07
N MET A 172 20.89 20.30 -37.84
CA MET A 172 19.55 19.71 -37.69
C MET A 172 19.14 18.82 -38.87
N ASN A 173 19.56 19.14 -40.09
CA ASN A 173 19.30 18.34 -41.29
C ASN A 173 20.18 17.08 -41.41
N PHE A 174 21.22 16.96 -40.56
CA PHE A 174 22.05 15.77 -40.40
C PHE A 174 21.51 14.87 -39.28
N VAL A 175 21.00 15.47 -38.21
CA VAL A 175 20.38 14.76 -37.06
C VAL A 175 19.01 14.20 -37.44
N LEU A 176 18.16 15.03 -38.06
CA LEU A 176 16.90 14.59 -38.66
C LEU A 176 17.21 14.01 -40.04
N TYR A 177 17.64 12.75 -40.02
CA TYR A 177 17.97 11.94 -41.19
C TYR A 177 16.90 12.00 -42.28
N LYS A 178 17.25 11.62 -43.52
CA LYS A 178 16.32 11.63 -44.67
C LYS A 178 15.01 10.84 -44.42
N TYR A 179 15.05 9.87 -43.50
CA TYR A 179 13.89 9.22 -42.89
C TYR A 179 14.14 9.00 -41.37
N PRO A 180 13.71 9.90 -40.47
CA PRO A 180 13.96 9.79 -39.02
C PRO A 180 13.03 8.79 -38.30
N GLY A 181 12.12 8.14 -39.03
CA GLY A 181 11.07 7.33 -38.44
C GLY A 181 10.51 6.31 -39.42
N PHE A 182 10.39 5.06 -38.97
CA PHE A 182 9.95 3.92 -39.76
C PHE A 182 8.70 3.25 -39.19
N VAL A 183 7.81 2.80 -40.08
CA VAL A 183 6.60 2.05 -39.73
C VAL A 183 6.86 0.56 -39.92
N VAL A 184 6.79 -0.20 -38.84
CA VAL A 184 7.08 -1.64 -38.81
C VAL A 184 5.78 -2.43 -38.82
N MET A 185 5.59 -3.27 -39.82
CA MET A 185 4.42 -4.14 -39.99
C MET A 185 4.86 -5.58 -40.26
N PRO A 186 5.46 -6.29 -39.28
CA PRO A 186 6.09 -7.60 -39.51
C PRO A 186 5.06 -8.71 -39.78
N ASN A 187 3.79 -8.47 -39.49
CA ASN A 187 2.68 -9.36 -39.84
C ASN A 187 2.09 -9.08 -41.24
N CYS A 188 2.57 -8.06 -41.96
CA CYS A 188 1.97 -7.56 -43.20
C CYS A 188 2.97 -7.58 -44.36
N PRO A 189 2.63 -8.17 -45.52
CA PRO A 189 3.55 -8.22 -46.67
C PRO A 189 3.67 -6.86 -47.36
N SER A 190 4.84 -6.61 -47.95
CA SER A 190 5.15 -5.38 -48.69
C SER A 190 4.13 -5.09 -49.81
N PRO A 191 3.69 -3.82 -50.00
CA PRO A 191 2.79 -3.46 -51.09
C PRO A 191 3.38 -3.75 -52.48
N LYS A 192 2.57 -4.34 -53.36
CA LYS A 192 2.95 -4.64 -54.76
C LYS A 192 3.08 -3.40 -55.65
N SER A 193 2.45 -2.28 -55.29
CA SER A 193 2.37 -1.05 -56.09
C SER A 193 3.39 0.01 -55.62
N SER A 194 4.67 -0.37 -55.63
CA SER A 194 5.80 0.28 -54.93
C SER A 194 5.74 0.20 -53.40
N LYS A 195 6.91 0.00 -52.78
CA LYS A 195 7.11 -0.11 -51.33
C LYS A 195 7.35 1.30 -50.75
N PRO A 196 6.62 1.75 -49.71
CA PRO A 196 6.85 3.06 -49.12
C PRO A 196 8.26 3.12 -48.50
N PRO A 197 8.98 4.26 -48.62
CA PRO A 197 10.41 4.33 -48.32
C PRO A 197 10.74 4.20 -46.83
N ASN A 198 9.76 4.54 -45.98
CA ASN A 198 9.75 4.48 -44.51
C ASN A 198 9.10 3.20 -43.96
N GLY A 199 8.79 2.20 -44.79
CA GLY A 199 8.13 0.97 -44.36
C GLY A 199 9.07 -0.22 -44.16
N VAL A 200 8.88 -0.93 -43.04
CA VAL A 200 9.49 -2.22 -42.71
C VAL A 200 8.37 -3.26 -42.67
N PHE A 201 8.45 -4.31 -43.48
CA PHE A 201 7.36 -5.26 -43.70
C PHE A 201 7.77 -6.69 -43.30
N LYS A 202 6.82 -7.63 -43.40
CA LYS A 202 7.02 -9.05 -43.08
C LYS A 202 8.27 -9.67 -43.74
N GLU A 203 8.60 -9.24 -44.96
CA GLU A 203 9.78 -9.72 -45.68
C GLU A 203 11.09 -9.21 -45.07
N ASP A 204 11.10 -7.99 -44.50
CA ASP A 204 12.26 -7.36 -43.86
C ASP A 204 12.45 -7.85 -42.41
N CYS A 205 11.34 -8.14 -41.71
CA CYS A 205 11.35 -8.62 -40.32
C CYS A 205 11.31 -10.16 -40.18
N LYS A 206 11.68 -10.91 -41.24
CA LYS A 206 11.61 -12.38 -41.26
C LYS A 206 12.67 -13.02 -40.36
N ASP A 207 13.88 -12.48 -40.41
CA ASP A 207 15.07 -12.92 -39.70
C ASP A 207 16.11 -11.79 -39.70
N VAL A 208 17.16 -11.93 -38.88
CA VAL A 208 18.22 -10.91 -38.74
C VAL A 208 18.96 -10.65 -40.06
N GLY A 209 19.10 -11.64 -40.94
CA GLY A 209 19.73 -11.46 -42.24
C GLY A 209 18.92 -10.54 -43.16
N ALA A 210 17.60 -10.75 -43.21
CA ALA A 210 16.67 -9.88 -43.92
C ALA A 210 16.65 -8.46 -43.33
N PHE A 211 16.64 -8.33 -42.00
CA PHE A 211 16.63 -7.03 -41.34
C PHE A 211 17.96 -6.27 -41.52
N SER A 212 19.10 -6.97 -41.47
CA SER A 212 20.42 -6.39 -41.72
C SER A 212 20.56 -5.90 -43.17
N ALA A 213 20.02 -6.64 -44.14
CA ALA A 213 19.96 -6.20 -45.54
C ALA A 213 19.08 -4.94 -45.72
N TRP A 214 17.91 -4.89 -45.05
CA TRP A 214 17.06 -3.71 -45.01
C TRP A 214 17.78 -2.50 -44.37
N TRP A 215 18.39 -2.69 -43.19
CA TRP A 215 19.12 -1.66 -42.45
C TRP A 215 20.27 -1.10 -43.27
N LYS A 216 21.04 -1.96 -43.94
CA LYS A 216 22.14 -1.51 -44.81
C LYS A 216 21.64 -0.52 -45.87
N THR A 217 20.60 -0.87 -46.62
CA THR A 217 20.09 -0.05 -47.73
C THR A 217 19.16 1.10 -47.32
N LYS A 218 18.68 1.15 -46.06
CA LYS A 218 17.79 2.23 -45.56
C LYS A 218 18.39 3.15 -44.50
N VAL A 219 19.43 2.71 -43.79
CA VAL A 219 20.05 3.42 -42.65
C VAL A 219 21.56 3.59 -42.81
N ALA A 220 22.27 2.59 -43.35
CA ALA A 220 23.73 2.70 -43.54
C ALA A 220 24.12 3.43 -44.85
N GLU A 221 23.51 3.06 -45.98
CA GLU A 221 23.87 3.54 -47.34
C GLU A 221 23.33 4.95 -47.68
N VAL A 222 22.51 5.56 -46.81
CA VAL A 222 21.94 6.92 -47.00
C VAL A 222 22.63 7.95 -46.06
N LYS A 223 23.76 7.57 -45.43
CA LYS A 223 24.61 8.39 -44.54
C LYS A 223 25.31 9.53 -45.31
N GLY A 224 25.52 10.67 -44.64
CA GLY A 224 26.39 11.76 -45.12
C GLY A 224 27.79 11.70 -44.48
N ASP A 225 28.77 12.39 -45.08
CA ASP A 225 30.20 12.14 -44.83
C ASP A 225 30.75 12.53 -43.42
N THR A 226 29.97 13.24 -42.60
CA THR A 226 30.39 13.67 -41.25
C THR A 226 30.04 12.67 -40.14
N LYS A 227 30.87 12.62 -39.10
CA LYS A 227 30.59 11.83 -37.87
C LYS A 227 29.46 12.47 -37.07
N PHE A 228 28.67 11.63 -36.38
CA PHE A 228 27.63 12.10 -35.46
C PHE A 228 28.25 12.75 -34.21
N ASP A 229 27.76 13.93 -33.85
CA ASP A 229 28.30 14.79 -32.79
C ASP A 229 28.17 14.15 -31.39
N GLN A 230 29.28 14.13 -30.65
CA GLN A 230 29.36 13.51 -29.33
C GLN A 230 28.46 14.21 -28.30
N THR A 231 28.47 15.55 -28.29
CA THR A 231 27.69 16.34 -27.32
C THR A 231 26.20 16.07 -27.48
N LEU A 232 25.67 16.10 -28.71
CA LEU A 232 24.28 15.76 -29.00
C LEU A 232 23.98 14.29 -28.65
N PHE A 233 24.85 13.35 -28.99
CA PHE A 233 24.68 11.94 -28.62
C PHE A 233 24.50 11.79 -27.11
N GLU A 234 25.36 12.43 -26.29
CA GLU A 234 25.24 12.40 -24.84
C GLU A 234 23.93 13.03 -24.33
N HIS A 235 23.48 14.16 -24.90
CA HIS A 235 22.19 14.77 -24.53
C HIS A 235 21.00 13.87 -24.88
N LEU A 236 21.05 13.13 -26.00
CA LEU A 236 20.01 12.17 -26.36
C LEU A 236 20.02 10.95 -25.43
N VAL A 237 21.18 10.38 -25.09
CA VAL A 237 21.25 9.26 -24.13
C VAL A 237 20.72 9.70 -22.76
N LYS A 238 21.10 10.88 -22.26
CA LYS A 238 20.52 11.48 -21.05
C LYS A 238 19.00 11.65 -21.14
N ARG A 239 18.49 12.21 -22.25
CA ARG A 239 17.07 12.53 -22.43
C ARG A 239 16.17 11.30 -22.59
N PHE A 240 16.65 10.22 -23.21
CA PHE A 240 15.85 9.02 -23.47
C PHE A 240 16.17 7.88 -22.52
N VAL A 241 17.43 7.48 -22.38
CA VAL A 241 17.85 6.40 -21.46
C VAL A 241 17.71 6.87 -20.01
N GLY A 242 18.30 8.02 -19.66
CA GLY A 242 18.23 8.59 -18.31
C GLY A 242 16.79 8.81 -17.82
N MET A 243 15.91 9.35 -18.68
CA MET A 243 14.49 9.51 -18.36
C MET A 243 13.73 8.18 -18.30
N SER A 244 14.02 7.19 -19.15
CA SER A 244 13.33 5.89 -19.11
C SER A 244 13.52 5.17 -17.76
N HIS A 245 14.69 5.33 -17.14
CA HIS A 245 14.96 4.88 -15.78
C HIS A 245 14.39 5.82 -14.71
N SER A 246 14.46 7.16 -14.91
CA SER A 246 13.88 8.15 -13.98
C SER A 246 12.35 8.06 -13.82
N ILE A 247 11.65 7.45 -14.79
CA ILE A 247 10.20 7.22 -14.74
C ILE A 247 9.82 6.01 -13.85
N LEU A 248 10.79 5.18 -13.44
CA LEU A 248 10.54 3.86 -12.87
C LEU A 248 10.89 3.64 -11.39
N ASP A 249 10.90 4.70 -10.56
CA ASP A 249 10.51 4.54 -9.14
C ASP A 249 9.96 5.82 -8.49
N THR A 250 8.63 6.01 -8.52
CA THR A 250 7.98 6.94 -7.60
C THR A 250 8.06 6.38 -6.17
N LEU A 251 8.26 7.23 -5.16
CA LEU A 251 8.37 6.82 -3.76
C LEU A 251 7.24 5.86 -3.31
N SER A 252 5.99 6.06 -3.74
CA SER A 252 4.88 5.13 -3.45
C SER A 252 5.10 3.70 -3.99
N LYS A 253 5.74 3.55 -5.15
CA LYS A 253 6.07 2.24 -5.75
C LYS A 253 7.17 1.54 -4.95
N SER A 254 8.25 2.25 -4.65
CA SER A 254 9.32 1.75 -3.76
C SER A 254 8.76 1.28 -2.40
N ILE A 255 7.88 2.08 -1.80
CA ILE A 255 7.16 1.75 -0.55
C ILE A 255 6.32 0.47 -0.68
N ASP A 256 5.57 0.30 -1.79
CA ASP A 256 4.71 -0.87 -2.00
C ASP A 256 5.49 -2.14 -2.37
N ASP A 257 6.52 -2.01 -3.21
CA ASP A 257 7.42 -3.11 -3.57
C ASP A 257 8.18 -3.62 -2.33
N ASP A 258 8.64 -2.72 -1.46
CA ASP A 258 9.24 -3.10 -0.17
C ASP A 258 8.21 -3.72 0.78
N LYS A 259 6.95 -3.24 0.80
CA LYS A 259 5.88 -3.89 1.57
C LYS A 259 5.70 -5.36 1.22
N VAL A 260 5.69 -5.72 -0.06
CA VAL A 260 5.56 -7.11 -0.50
C VAL A 260 6.76 -7.96 -0.03
N LYS A 261 7.98 -7.42 -0.07
CA LYS A 261 9.19 -8.11 0.40
C LYS A 261 9.17 -8.38 1.92
N LEU A 262 8.58 -7.46 2.70
CA LEU A 262 8.57 -7.50 4.17
C LEU A 262 7.34 -8.17 4.81
N GLU A 263 6.48 -8.81 4.00
CA GLU A 263 5.34 -9.64 4.48
C GLU A 263 5.63 -11.16 4.51
N MET A 264 6.89 -11.57 4.31
CA MET A 264 7.30 -12.98 4.26
C MET A 264 7.46 -13.64 5.65
N CYS A 265 7.00 -14.89 5.76
CA CYS A 265 7.14 -15.72 6.96
C CYS A 265 8.54 -16.34 7.05
N THR A 266 9.21 -16.26 8.20
CA THR A 266 10.51 -16.94 8.40
C THR A 266 10.42 -18.28 9.11
N LYS A 267 11.45 -19.12 8.98
CA LYS A 267 11.53 -20.43 9.66
C LYS A 267 11.37 -20.33 11.18
N GLN A 268 11.92 -19.29 11.81
CA GLN A 268 11.82 -19.03 13.26
C GLN A 268 10.39 -18.62 13.67
N GLN A 269 9.71 -17.82 12.86
CA GLN A 269 8.31 -17.46 13.08
C GLN A 269 7.39 -18.68 12.88
N LEU A 270 7.62 -19.46 11.81
CA LEU A 270 6.88 -20.69 11.53
C LEU A 270 7.05 -21.74 12.63
N SER A 271 8.27 -21.93 13.17
CA SER A 271 8.47 -22.86 14.29
C SER A 271 7.69 -22.43 15.53
N VAL A 272 7.62 -21.14 15.86
CA VAL A 272 6.83 -20.64 17.02
C VAL A 272 5.32 -20.84 16.83
N VAL A 273 4.80 -20.73 15.59
CA VAL A 273 3.38 -20.97 15.28
C VAL A 273 3.00 -22.46 15.31
N LEU A 274 3.86 -23.32 14.78
CA LEU A 274 3.61 -24.75 14.62
C LEU A 274 3.92 -25.57 15.88
N ASP A 275 4.86 -25.11 16.71
CA ASP A 275 5.18 -25.70 18.01
C ASP A 275 3.93 -25.72 18.92
N SER A 276 3.67 -26.90 19.49
CA SER A 276 2.45 -27.24 20.22
C SER A 276 2.44 -26.83 21.70
N GLU A 277 3.52 -26.27 22.26
CA GLU A 277 3.55 -25.93 23.70
C GLU A 277 2.33 -25.05 24.10
N PRO A 278 1.54 -25.47 25.10
CA PRO A 278 0.31 -24.78 25.50
C PRO A 278 0.56 -23.31 25.87
N LYS A 279 1.53 -23.09 26.76
CA LYS A 279 1.77 -21.82 27.44
C LYS A 279 3.12 -21.22 27.04
N LYS A 280 3.11 -20.10 26.32
CA LYS A 280 4.33 -19.48 25.78
C LYS A 280 4.53 -18.06 26.25
N TRP A 281 5.79 -17.70 26.47
CA TRP A 281 6.25 -16.30 26.46
C TRP A 281 7.03 -16.08 25.18
N ILE A 282 6.72 -15.01 24.44
CA ILE A 282 7.40 -14.64 23.19
C ILE A 282 7.98 -13.25 23.36
N THR A 283 9.30 -13.13 23.23
CA THR A 283 10.01 -11.85 23.34
C THR A 283 10.75 -11.51 22.06
N GLY A 284 11.03 -10.23 21.85
CA GLY A 284 11.83 -9.75 20.73
C GLY A 284 11.64 -8.26 20.49
N PRO A 285 12.44 -7.64 19.62
CA PRO A 285 12.34 -6.22 19.31
C PRO A 285 11.05 -5.89 18.54
N ALA A 286 10.78 -4.59 18.39
CA ALA A 286 9.79 -4.08 17.47
C ALA A 286 10.07 -4.56 16.04
N GLY A 287 9.01 -4.80 15.26
CA GLY A 287 9.11 -5.28 13.89
C GLY A 287 9.65 -6.72 13.72
N SER A 288 9.89 -7.48 14.79
CA SER A 288 10.22 -8.92 14.72
C SER A 288 9.03 -9.83 14.37
N GLY A 289 7.81 -9.28 14.38
CA GLY A 289 6.58 -9.98 14.02
C GLY A 289 5.79 -10.56 15.20
N LYS A 290 6.03 -10.15 16.45
CA LYS A 290 5.26 -10.54 17.65
C LYS A 290 3.73 -10.56 17.41
N THR A 291 3.14 -9.39 17.19
CA THR A 291 1.71 -9.18 16.87
C THR A 291 1.22 -10.03 15.70
N TRP A 292 2.05 -10.23 14.67
CA TRP A 292 1.73 -11.07 13.51
C TRP A 292 1.67 -12.57 13.87
N LEU A 293 2.54 -13.07 14.76
CA LEU A 293 2.50 -14.46 15.25
C LEU A 293 1.21 -14.75 15.99
N LEU A 294 0.79 -13.85 16.89
CA LEU A 294 -0.50 -13.89 17.55
C LEU A 294 -1.62 -13.96 16.51
N MET A 295 -1.68 -13.01 15.58
CA MET A 295 -2.74 -12.98 14.57
C MET A 295 -2.79 -14.26 13.74
N LYS A 296 -1.64 -14.86 13.41
CA LYS A 296 -1.59 -16.14 12.67
C LYS A 296 -2.10 -17.31 13.50
N LYS A 297 -1.69 -17.45 14.76
CA LYS A 297 -2.15 -18.56 15.62
C LYS A 297 -3.65 -18.45 15.90
N VAL A 298 -4.14 -17.24 16.23
CA VAL A 298 -5.58 -16.96 16.40
C VAL A 298 -6.37 -17.28 15.12
N LEU A 299 -5.91 -16.82 13.94
CA LEU A 299 -6.57 -17.12 12.66
C LEU A 299 -6.49 -18.59 12.23
N MET A 300 -5.57 -19.38 12.77
CA MET A 300 -5.54 -20.83 12.54
C MET A 300 -6.57 -21.54 13.43
N LEU A 301 -6.56 -21.24 14.73
CA LEU A 301 -7.49 -21.81 15.71
C LEU A 301 -8.95 -21.45 15.37
N ALA A 302 -9.26 -20.16 15.20
CA ALA A 302 -10.61 -19.69 14.89
C ALA A 302 -11.17 -20.31 13.58
N LYS A 303 -10.33 -20.56 12.58
CA LYS A 303 -10.76 -21.27 11.36
C LYS A 303 -10.99 -22.75 11.59
N LYS A 304 -10.16 -23.40 12.41
CA LYS A 304 -10.36 -24.80 12.80
C LYS A 304 -11.67 -24.97 13.58
N ALA A 305 -11.95 -24.08 14.53
CA ALA A 305 -13.19 -24.05 15.28
C ALA A 305 -14.41 -23.90 14.37
N LEU A 306 -14.41 -22.87 13.51
CA LEU A 306 -15.50 -22.63 12.53
C LEU A 306 -15.69 -23.79 11.54
N LEU A 307 -14.62 -24.48 11.11
CA LEU A 307 -14.70 -25.63 10.21
C LEU A 307 -15.16 -26.92 10.91
N LYS A 308 -14.97 -27.05 12.22
CA LYS A 308 -15.53 -28.12 13.05
C LYS A 308 -16.99 -27.86 13.46
N GLY A 309 -17.35 -26.59 13.61
CA GLY A 309 -18.55 -26.18 14.36
C GLY A 309 -18.39 -26.32 15.88
N SER A 310 -17.18 -26.12 16.42
CA SER A 310 -16.94 -26.15 17.88
C SER A 310 -17.12 -24.78 18.54
N GLU A 311 -17.62 -24.78 19.78
CA GLU A 311 -17.84 -23.59 20.62
C GLU A 311 -16.53 -23.09 21.29
N GLU A 312 -15.39 -23.23 20.59
CA GLU A 312 -14.05 -22.81 21.05
C GLU A 312 -14.00 -21.26 21.12
N LYS A 313 -13.68 -20.71 22.30
CA LYS A 313 -13.60 -19.26 22.53
C LYS A 313 -12.16 -18.78 22.70
N ILE A 314 -11.80 -17.75 21.94
CA ILE A 314 -10.45 -17.17 21.90
C ILE A 314 -10.48 -15.73 22.41
N LEU A 315 -9.81 -15.45 23.53
CA LEU A 315 -9.56 -14.09 23.99
C LEU A 315 -8.28 -13.54 23.36
N VAL A 316 -8.38 -12.34 22.78
CA VAL A 316 -7.23 -11.51 22.40
C VAL A 316 -7.26 -10.22 23.22
N ALA A 317 -6.36 -10.11 24.18
CA ALA A 317 -6.19 -8.92 25.00
C ALA A 317 -4.97 -8.10 24.55
N CYS A 318 -5.07 -6.78 24.64
CA CYS A 318 -3.91 -5.90 24.50
C CYS A 318 -4.08 -4.63 25.33
N TYR A 319 -3.03 -3.82 25.45
CA TYR A 319 -3.11 -2.58 26.23
C TYR A 319 -3.98 -1.51 25.57
N ASN A 320 -3.62 -1.04 24.37
CA ASN A 320 -4.20 0.18 23.77
C ASN A 320 -5.42 -0.08 22.86
N LYS A 321 -6.29 0.94 22.74
CA LYS A 321 -7.54 0.86 21.95
C LYS A 321 -7.30 0.73 20.43
N PRO A 322 -6.43 1.51 19.76
CA PRO A 322 -6.17 1.36 18.32
C PRO A 322 -5.74 -0.06 17.92
N LEU A 323 -4.87 -0.69 18.70
CA LEU A 323 -4.42 -2.08 18.47
C LEU A 323 -5.57 -3.09 18.61
N SER A 324 -6.45 -2.94 19.61
CA SER A 324 -7.63 -3.80 19.76
C SER A 324 -8.59 -3.68 18.56
N MET A 325 -8.71 -2.48 17.97
CA MET A 325 -9.53 -2.26 16.79
C MET A 325 -8.86 -2.82 15.52
N MET A 326 -7.54 -2.71 15.39
CA MET A 326 -6.77 -3.38 14.35
C MET A 326 -6.97 -4.90 14.38
N PHE A 327 -6.83 -5.53 15.56
CA PHE A 327 -7.07 -6.97 15.74
C PHE A 327 -8.51 -7.35 15.37
N ALA A 328 -9.52 -6.69 15.95
CA ALA A 328 -10.92 -6.96 15.65
C ALA A 328 -11.23 -6.81 14.15
N ARG A 329 -10.73 -5.75 13.50
CA ARG A 329 -10.84 -5.50 12.06
C ARG A 329 -10.22 -6.64 11.24
N VAL A 330 -8.98 -7.03 11.56
CA VAL A 330 -8.25 -8.08 10.82
C VAL A 330 -8.91 -9.45 11.00
N PHE A 331 -9.36 -9.82 12.20
CA PHE A 331 -10.07 -11.07 12.40
C PHE A 331 -11.42 -11.07 11.66
N LYS A 332 -12.17 -9.95 11.72
CA LYS A 332 -13.43 -9.77 10.97
C LYS A 332 -13.21 -9.95 9.46
N ASP A 333 -12.25 -9.23 8.87
CA ASP A 333 -11.96 -9.30 7.43
C ASP A 333 -11.36 -10.64 6.97
N LYS A 334 -10.70 -11.42 7.84
CA LYS A 334 -10.04 -12.71 7.49
C LYS A 334 -10.86 -13.96 7.82
N LEU A 335 -11.90 -13.84 8.64
CA LEU A 335 -12.84 -14.92 8.98
C LEU A 335 -14.20 -14.77 8.26
N PHE A 336 -14.59 -13.57 7.78
CA PHE A 336 -15.86 -13.33 7.09
C PHE A 336 -16.13 -14.28 5.91
N SER A 337 -15.10 -14.76 5.20
CA SER A 337 -15.25 -15.72 4.10
C SER A 337 -15.55 -17.17 4.53
N PHE A 338 -15.67 -17.44 5.84
CA PHE A 338 -15.92 -18.77 6.42
C PHE A 338 -17.27 -18.84 7.15
N LEU A 339 -18.08 -17.78 7.14
CA LEU A 339 -19.39 -17.71 7.80
C LEU A 339 -20.53 -17.75 6.78
N GLU A 340 -21.43 -18.73 6.88
CA GLU A 340 -22.65 -18.78 6.06
C GLU A 340 -23.85 -18.05 6.68
N SER A 341 -23.86 -17.85 8.01
CA SER A 341 -25.00 -17.28 8.76
C SER A 341 -24.67 -16.10 9.70
N GLY A 342 -23.41 -15.96 10.13
CA GLY A 342 -23.05 -15.18 11.33
C GLY A 342 -23.11 -16.02 12.62
N GLU A 343 -22.49 -15.59 13.73
CA GLU A 343 -21.80 -14.32 13.95
C GLU A 343 -20.28 -14.49 14.19
N LEU A 344 -19.49 -13.46 13.88
CA LEU A 344 -18.01 -13.51 13.99
C LEU A 344 -17.52 -13.27 15.43
N GLU A 345 -18.38 -12.68 16.27
CA GLU A 345 -18.08 -12.23 17.62
C GLU A 345 -18.20 -13.35 18.67
N GLU A 346 -18.66 -14.55 18.29
CA GLU A 346 -18.80 -15.71 19.18
C GLU A 346 -17.48 -16.48 19.41
N VAL A 347 -16.56 -16.47 18.44
CA VAL A 347 -15.33 -17.30 18.44
C VAL A 347 -14.07 -16.52 18.85
N VAL A 348 -13.95 -15.24 18.47
CA VAL A 348 -12.77 -14.40 18.78
C VAL A 348 -13.19 -13.08 19.42
N GLU A 349 -12.99 -12.99 20.73
CA GLU A 349 -13.30 -11.81 21.53
C GLU A 349 -12.04 -10.96 21.70
N VAL A 350 -12.10 -9.67 21.34
CA VAL A 350 -10.95 -8.75 21.38
C VAL A 350 -11.21 -7.62 22.37
N LYS A 351 -10.32 -7.47 23.36
CA LYS A 351 -10.47 -6.50 24.46
C LYS A 351 -9.22 -5.65 24.65
N THR A 352 -9.41 -4.40 25.10
CA THR A 352 -8.37 -3.73 25.87
C THR A 352 -8.33 -4.31 27.27
N PHE A 353 -7.17 -4.33 27.93
CA PHE A 353 -7.05 -4.83 29.31
C PHE A 353 -8.00 -4.12 30.28
N GLU A 354 -8.18 -2.81 30.11
CA GLU A 354 -9.15 -2.01 30.89
C GLU A 354 -10.62 -2.42 30.64
N SER A 355 -10.99 -2.76 29.40
CA SER A 355 -12.32 -3.31 29.11
C SER A 355 -12.52 -4.67 29.77
N LEU A 356 -11.50 -5.54 29.73
CA LEU A 356 -11.56 -6.86 30.35
C LEU A 356 -11.72 -6.78 31.88
N LEU A 357 -11.04 -5.84 32.54
CA LEU A 357 -11.22 -5.59 33.98
C LEU A 357 -12.66 -5.12 34.27
N PHE A 358 -13.16 -4.13 33.52
CA PHE A 358 -14.52 -3.61 33.63
C PHE A 358 -15.59 -4.71 33.43
N ASP A 359 -15.43 -5.56 32.42
CA ASP A 359 -16.36 -6.66 32.12
C ASP A 359 -16.42 -7.72 33.25
N VAL A 360 -15.32 -7.88 34.00
CA VAL A 360 -15.25 -8.80 35.15
C VAL A 360 -15.88 -8.19 36.41
N THR A 361 -15.54 -6.94 36.74
CA THR A 361 -15.82 -6.31 38.04
C THR A 361 -17.09 -5.45 38.07
N GLY A 362 -17.37 -4.71 37.00
CA GLY A 362 -18.45 -3.71 36.90
C GLY A 362 -18.00 -2.23 36.90
N PRO A 363 -17.15 -1.73 37.83
CA PRO A 363 -16.66 -0.35 37.79
C PRO A 363 -15.46 -0.16 36.85
N ARG A 364 -15.17 1.10 36.49
CA ARG A 364 -13.91 1.48 35.84
C ARG A 364 -12.78 1.59 36.88
N SER A 365 -11.54 1.48 36.40
CA SER A 365 -10.34 1.78 37.20
C SER A 365 -10.31 3.26 37.63
N GLY A 366 -9.67 3.55 38.77
CA GLY A 366 -9.20 4.91 39.07
C GLY A 366 -7.98 5.30 38.22
N ASP A 367 -7.61 6.57 38.19
CA ASP A 367 -6.61 7.07 37.24
C ASP A 367 -5.17 6.70 37.59
N SER A 368 -4.83 6.57 38.87
CA SER A 368 -3.47 6.24 39.30
C SER A 368 -3.10 4.78 39.02
N ASP A 369 -1.81 4.51 38.80
CA ASP A 369 -1.33 3.15 38.57
C ASP A 369 -1.58 2.22 39.78
N GLN A 370 -1.67 2.77 41.00
CA GLN A 370 -2.01 2.02 42.23
C GLN A 370 -3.49 1.60 42.25
N GLU A 371 -4.41 2.48 41.84
CA GLU A 371 -5.84 2.11 41.70
C GLU A 371 -6.03 1.07 40.61
N LYS A 372 -5.26 1.16 39.51
CA LYS A 372 -5.22 0.16 38.44
C LYS A 372 -4.65 -1.18 38.89
N GLU A 373 -3.58 -1.21 39.69
CA GLU A 373 -3.08 -2.46 40.32
C GLU A 373 -4.05 -3.07 41.34
N ASN A 374 -4.74 -2.23 42.12
CA ASN A 374 -5.82 -2.67 43.02
C ASN A 374 -6.99 -3.27 42.22
N HIS A 375 -7.36 -2.67 41.09
CA HIS A 375 -8.43 -3.15 40.23
C HIS A 375 -8.10 -4.51 39.58
N VAL A 376 -6.85 -4.76 39.19
CA VAL A 376 -6.38 -6.09 38.75
C VAL A 376 -6.51 -7.14 39.85
N SER A 377 -6.24 -6.77 41.10
CA SER A 377 -6.41 -7.66 42.25
C SER A 377 -7.88 -7.98 42.52
N GLN A 378 -8.75 -6.97 42.48
CA GLN A 378 -10.20 -7.13 42.60
C GLN A 378 -10.79 -8.00 41.48
N ALA A 379 -10.36 -7.80 40.23
CA ALA A 379 -10.81 -8.60 39.10
C ALA A 379 -10.44 -10.08 39.27
N LEU A 380 -9.22 -10.38 39.73
CA LEU A 380 -8.82 -11.74 40.03
C LEU A 380 -9.64 -12.32 41.20
N GLU A 381 -9.90 -11.58 42.27
CA GLU A 381 -10.77 -12.05 43.37
C GLU A 381 -12.21 -12.36 42.92
N VAL A 382 -12.79 -11.55 42.03
CA VAL A 382 -14.10 -11.82 41.44
C VAL A 382 -14.09 -13.08 40.55
N VAL A 383 -13.02 -13.29 39.78
CA VAL A 383 -12.79 -14.51 38.99
C VAL A 383 -12.65 -15.74 39.91
N GLU A 384 -11.83 -15.67 40.96
CA GLU A 384 -11.60 -16.78 41.90
C GLU A 384 -12.86 -17.16 42.70
N GLN A 385 -13.74 -16.20 43.02
CA GLN A 385 -15.00 -16.46 43.72
C GLN A 385 -16.09 -17.05 42.82
N ARG A 386 -16.10 -16.75 41.52
CA ARG A 386 -17.11 -17.21 40.56
C ARG A 386 -16.67 -18.51 39.87
N SER A 387 -16.62 -19.62 40.60
CA SER A 387 -16.05 -20.90 40.13
C SER A 387 -16.44 -21.35 38.71
N ALA A 388 -17.72 -21.24 38.33
CA ALA A 388 -18.21 -21.60 36.98
C ALA A 388 -18.17 -20.46 35.94
N PHE A 389 -17.79 -19.26 36.35
CA PHE A 389 -17.69 -18.05 35.51
C PHE A 389 -16.24 -17.58 35.34
N ALA A 390 -15.29 -18.21 36.05
CA ALA A 390 -13.87 -17.89 36.01
C ALA A 390 -13.26 -18.24 34.64
N GLN A 391 -13.49 -19.48 34.22
CA GLN A 391 -12.91 -20.11 33.04
C GLN A 391 -13.83 -19.91 31.83
N GLN A 392 -13.44 -19.03 30.90
CA GLN A 392 -14.30 -18.62 29.79
C GLN A 392 -13.73 -18.96 28.40
N TYR A 393 -12.41 -19.06 28.27
CA TYR A 393 -11.73 -19.14 26.98
C TYR A 393 -10.87 -20.40 26.87
N ASP A 394 -10.90 -21.05 25.71
CA ASP A 394 -10.06 -22.21 25.37
C ASP A 394 -8.66 -21.78 24.94
N HIS A 395 -8.54 -20.55 24.43
CA HIS A 395 -7.24 -19.94 24.14
C HIS A 395 -7.23 -18.45 24.54
N VAL A 396 -6.11 -17.99 25.08
CA VAL A 396 -5.88 -16.62 25.57
C VAL A 396 -4.56 -16.10 25.00
N PHE A 397 -4.61 -14.98 24.29
CA PHE A 397 -3.45 -14.32 23.70
C PHE A 397 -3.38 -12.87 24.20
N VAL A 398 -2.19 -12.44 24.61
CA VAL A 398 -1.97 -11.11 25.19
C VAL A 398 -0.78 -10.42 24.51
N ASP A 399 -1.01 -9.26 23.87
CA ASP A 399 0.04 -8.46 23.22
C ASP A 399 0.36 -7.17 23.97
N GLU A 400 1.58 -6.67 23.80
CA GLU A 400 2.17 -5.54 24.53
C GLU A 400 2.09 -5.69 26.07
N CYS A 401 2.36 -6.90 26.57
CA CYS A 401 2.25 -7.26 28.00
C CYS A 401 3.03 -6.35 28.96
N GLN A 402 4.07 -5.65 28.48
CA GLN A 402 4.91 -4.75 29.28
C GLN A 402 4.23 -3.43 29.68
N ASP A 403 3.01 -3.15 29.22
CA ASP A 403 2.19 -2.00 29.66
C ASP A 403 1.10 -2.40 30.69
N LEU A 404 1.00 -3.68 31.08
CA LEU A 404 -0.06 -4.20 31.95
C LEU A 404 0.24 -4.01 33.45
N TYR A 405 -0.74 -3.48 34.18
CA TYR A 405 -0.60 -3.03 35.56
C TYR A 405 -0.40 -4.15 36.60
N GLY A 406 0.41 -3.84 37.60
CA GLY A 406 0.66 -4.67 38.78
C GLY A 406 1.35 -6.00 38.49
N ASN A 407 1.28 -6.94 39.43
CA ASN A 407 1.88 -8.27 39.27
C ASN A 407 0.87 -9.44 39.14
N ARG A 408 -0.40 -9.24 39.51
CA ARG A 408 -1.45 -10.29 39.45
C ARG A 408 -2.07 -10.48 38.05
N TRP A 409 -1.78 -9.62 37.07
CA TRP A 409 -2.37 -9.71 35.72
C TRP A 409 -2.08 -11.06 35.01
N GLN A 410 -0.90 -11.64 35.23
CA GLN A 410 -0.55 -12.95 34.66
C GLN A 410 -1.49 -14.03 35.20
N THR A 411 -1.75 -14.02 36.51
CA THR A 411 -2.64 -14.98 37.19
C THR A 411 -4.11 -14.75 36.83
N LEU A 412 -4.52 -13.51 36.54
CA LEU A 412 -5.85 -13.23 35.98
C LEU A 412 -6.05 -13.96 34.65
N PHE A 413 -5.12 -13.84 33.69
CA PHE A 413 -5.22 -14.59 32.42
C PHE A 413 -5.09 -16.11 32.59
N GLU A 414 -4.31 -16.58 33.58
CA GLU A 414 -4.22 -18.01 33.92
C GLU A 414 -5.52 -18.59 34.48
N ARG A 415 -6.41 -17.77 35.07
CA ARG A 415 -7.73 -18.22 35.56
C ARG A 415 -8.88 -17.99 34.57
N LEU A 416 -8.69 -17.12 33.57
CA LEU A 416 -9.63 -16.92 32.46
C LEU A 416 -9.58 -18.05 31.41
N LEU A 417 -8.43 -18.74 31.31
CA LEU A 417 -8.26 -19.96 30.53
C LEU A 417 -9.00 -21.14 31.19
N LYS A 418 -9.72 -21.93 30.40
CA LYS A 418 -10.29 -23.22 30.82
C LYS A 418 -9.20 -24.27 31.08
N ASP A 419 -9.39 -25.10 32.10
CA ASP A 419 -8.52 -26.27 32.34
C ASP A 419 -8.57 -27.26 31.16
N GLU A 420 -7.55 -28.11 30.99
CA GLU A 420 -7.57 -29.17 29.97
C GLU A 420 -8.45 -30.34 30.42
N ASP A 421 -9.48 -30.67 29.62
CA ASP A 421 -10.40 -31.76 29.91
C ASP A 421 -9.76 -33.10 29.53
N ASP A 422 -9.42 -33.90 30.55
CA ASP A 422 -8.64 -35.17 30.55
C ASP A 422 -9.19 -36.30 29.63
N PHE A 423 -10.31 -36.04 28.94
CA PHE A 423 -11.02 -36.97 28.05
C PHE A 423 -11.20 -36.43 26.61
N SER A 424 -10.70 -35.23 26.30
CA SER A 424 -10.81 -34.64 24.96
C SER A 424 -9.60 -35.00 24.08
N PHE A 425 -9.86 -35.46 22.84
CA PHE A 425 -8.83 -35.79 21.84
C PHE A 425 -8.39 -34.56 21.01
N ASP A 426 -8.47 -33.37 21.61
CA ASP A 426 -8.34 -32.11 20.88
C ASP A 426 -6.95 -31.43 21.04
N GLU A 427 -6.73 -30.30 20.37
CA GLU A 427 -5.47 -29.56 20.48
C GLU A 427 -5.37 -28.83 21.83
N PRO A 428 -4.14 -28.67 22.37
CA PRO A 428 -3.94 -28.08 23.69
C PRO A 428 -4.47 -26.64 23.80
N LYS A 429 -5.00 -26.31 24.97
CA LYS A 429 -5.51 -24.97 25.28
C LYS A 429 -4.32 -24.00 25.38
N HIS A 430 -4.41 -22.83 24.75
CA HIS A 430 -3.21 -21.98 24.51
C HIS A 430 -3.21 -20.70 25.33
N LEU A 431 -2.08 -20.38 25.96
CA LEU A 431 -1.88 -19.16 26.75
C LEU A 431 -0.58 -18.46 26.34
N TRP A 432 -0.66 -17.39 25.54
CA TRP A 432 0.50 -16.74 24.94
C TRP A 432 0.65 -15.29 25.41
N PHE A 433 1.81 -14.96 25.97
CA PHE A 433 2.20 -13.62 26.40
C PHE A 433 3.30 -13.05 25.50
N LEU A 434 3.04 -11.92 24.83
CA LEU A 434 3.97 -11.27 23.92
C LEU A 434 4.48 -9.95 24.53
N TYR A 435 5.80 -9.78 24.52
CA TYR A 435 6.49 -8.78 25.34
C TYR A 435 7.67 -8.13 24.60
N ASP A 436 7.79 -6.81 24.66
CA ASP A 436 8.97 -6.07 24.17
C ASP A 436 9.78 -5.49 25.33
N THR A 437 10.99 -5.99 25.55
CA THR A 437 11.84 -5.60 26.69
C THR A 437 12.53 -4.23 26.51
N ASN A 438 12.15 -3.46 25.48
CA ASN A 438 12.68 -2.14 25.16
C ASN A 438 11.61 -1.05 24.99
N GLN A 439 10.32 -1.35 25.21
CA GLN A 439 9.21 -0.40 25.04
C GLN A 439 8.48 -0.05 26.35
N TYR A 440 9.25 0.23 27.41
CA TYR A 440 8.74 0.66 28.71
C TYR A 440 8.34 2.15 28.71
N LEU A 441 7.30 2.49 27.95
CA LEU A 441 6.77 3.85 27.99
C LEU A 441 6.10 4.15 29.36
N ARG A 442 5.33 3.17 29.87
CA ARG A 442 4.48 3.35 31.06
C ARG A 442 5.11 2.87 32.38
N LEU A 443 5.51 1.60 32.46
CA LEU A 443 5.80 0.90 33.72
C LEU A 443 7.30 0.84 34.08
N SER A 444 7.61 0.55 35.35
CA SER A 444 8.99 0.64 35.88
C SER A 444 9.78 -0.68 35.79
N GLU A 445 11.11 -0.57 35.92
CA GLU A 445 12.03 -1.72 35.89
C GLU A 445 11.88 -2.64 37.13
N GLU A 446 11.17 -2.18 38.16
CA GLU A 446 10.88 -2.93 39.39
C GLU A 446 9.79 -3.97 39.17
N GLN A 447 8.78 -3.65 38.35
CA GLN A 447 7.75 -4.60 37.92
C GLN A 447 8.34 -5.63 36.95
N TYR A 448 9.23 -5.20 36.04
CA TYR A 448 9.95 -6.09 35.11
C TYR A 448 10.74 -7.21 35.82
N LYS A 449 11.39 -6.92 36.95
CA LYS A 449 12.15 -7.88 37.76
C LYS A 449 11.31 -9.08 38.24
N GLN A 450 9.99 -8.95 38.33
CA GLN A 450 9.10 -10.01 38.81
C GLN A 450 8.86 -11.09 37.73
N HIS A 451 8.55 -10.68 36.49
CA HIS A 451 8.32 -11.62 35.36
C HIS A 451 9.63 -12.07 34.66
N TRP A 452 10.78 -11.49 35.01
CA TRP A 452 12.12 -11.81 34.47
C TRP A 452 12.45 -13.31 34.38
N LYS A 453 11.95 -14.15 35.30
CA LYS A 453 12.14 -15.62 35.24
C LYS A 453 11.45 -16.26 34.03
N SER A 454 10.23 -15.82 33.71
CA SER A 454 9.46 -16.28 32.54
C SER A 454 10.05 -15.69 31.26
N ILE A 455 10.38 -14.40 31.28
CA ILE A 455 11.00 -13.68 30.16
C ILE A 455 12.36 -14.28 29.77
N ARG A 456 13.17 -14.74 30.72
CA ARG A 456 14.41 -15.49 30.43
C ARG A 456 14.21 -16.86 29.80
N LYS A 457 13.04 -17.49 29.98
CA LYS A 457 12.66 -18.77 29.36
C LYS A 457 11.87 -18.60 28.05
N SER A 458 11.58 -17.36 27.63
CA SER A 458 10.75 -17.08 26.47
C SER A 458 11.37 -17.54 25.14
N ALA A 459 10.51 -17.82 24.16
CA ALA A 459 10.90 -17.92 22.76
C ALA A 459 11.37 -16.53 22.27
N LYS A 460 12.68 -16.36 22.10
CA LYS A 460 13.29 -15.10 21.69
C LYS A 460 13.33 -14.96 20.15
N LEU A 461 12.82 -13.84 19.65
CA LEU A 461 12.98 -13.39 18.27
C LEU A 461 14.11 -12.35 18.21
N THR A 462 15.15 -12.60 17.43
CA THR A 462 16.34 -11.72 17.33
C THR A 462 16.41 -10.94 16.01
N LYS A 463 15.54 -11.25 15.05
CA LYS A 463 15.52 -10.65 13.70
C LYS A 463 14.31 -9.74 13.49
N VAL A 464 14.55 -8.57 12.90
CA VAL A 464 13.53 -7.57 12.54
C VAL A 464 13.19 -7.71 11.05
N PHE A 465 11.89 -7.67 10.72
CA PHE A 465 11.37 -7.87 9.36
C PHE A 465 10.37 -6.80 8.89
N ARG A 466 9.86 -5.94 9.78
CA ARG A 466 8.83 -4.93 9.45
C ARG A 466 9.38 -3.50 9.26
N SER A 467 10.70 -3.35 9.16
CA SER A 467 11.34 -2.04 8.99
C SER A 467 12.46 -2.16 7.97
N THR A 468 12.46 -1.30 6.96
CA THR A 468 13.58 -1.16 6.02
C THR A 468 14.90 -0.85 6.75
N GLY A 469 16.03 -1.21 6.15
CA GLY A 469 17.35 -1.12 6.80
C GLY A 469 17.70 0.27 7.33
N SER A 470 17.34 1.36 6.64
CA SER A 470 17.51 2.73 7.12
C SER A 470 16.77 2.99 8.44
N ILE A 471 15.55 2.48 8.58
CA ILE A 471 14.73 2.61 9.80
C ILE A 471 15.24 1.69 10.91
N PHE A 472 15.63 0.47 10.57
CA PHE A 472 16.23 -0.47 11.52
C PHE A 472 17.48 0.13 12.17
N ASP A 473 18.44 0.60 11.37
CA ASP A 473 19.70 1.14 11.88
C ASP A 473 19.47 2.38 12.77
N GLN A 474 18.53 3.26 12.42
CA GLN A 474 18.17 4.40 13.27
C GLN A 474 17.45 3.96 14.57
N SER A 475 16.56 2.96 14.52
CA SER A 475 15.88 2.44 15.72
C SER A 475 16.86 1.74 16.68
N LYS A 476 17.86 1.06 16.12
CA LYS A 476 18.87 0.28 16.84
C LYS A 476 19.75 1.15 17.76
N LYS A 477 19.98 2.41 17.43
CA LYS A 477 20.67 3.41 18.30
C LYS A 477 20.04 3.58 19.68
N TYR A 478 18.74 3.28 19.80
CA TYR A 478 17.96 3.45 21.02
C TYR A 478 17.70 2.12 21.75
N PHE A 479 18.02 0.98 21.13
CA PHE A 479 17.82 -0.35 21.69
C PHE A 479 18.89 -0.71 22.74
N ARG A 480 18.45 -1.12 23.92
CA ARG A 480 19.24 -1.62 25.04
C ARG A 480 19.28 -3.15 25.01
N ALA A 481 20.45 -3.73 24.77
CA ALA A 481 20.65 -5.17 24.94
C ALA A 481 20.68 -5.53 26.45
N GLU A 482 19.94 -6.58 26.84
CA GLU A 482 19.78 -6.97 28.26
C GLU A 482 21.09 -7.36 28.95
N ASN A 483 22.06 -7.90 28.21
CA ASN A 483 23.38 -8.34 28.70
C ASN A 483 24.38 -8.27 27.53
N SER A 484 25.68 -8.10 27.81
CA SER A 484 26.76 -8.13 26.81
C SER A 484 26.90 -9.47 26.06
N ASN A 485 26.37 -10.56 26.63
CA ASN A 485 26.40 -11.90 26.06
C ASN A 485 25.08 -12.30 25.36
N ALA A 486 24.13 -11.36 25.18
CA ALA A 486 22.91 -11.63 24.43
C ALA A 486 23.17 -11.56 22.91
N GLU A 487 22.47 -12.37 22.12
CA GLU A 487 22.52 -12.22 20.65
C GLU A 487 22.05 -10.81 20.24
N PRO A 488 22.83 -10.07 19.43
CA PRO A 488 22.46 -8.73 19.02
C PRO A 488 21.30 -8.78 18.03
N ILE A 489 20.40 -7.79 18.10
CA ILE A 489 19.32 -7.68 17.12
C ILE A 489 19.88 -7.40 15.72
N ALA A 490 19.31 -8.10 14.73
CA ALA A 490 19.74 -8.10 13.34
C ALA A 490 18.59 -7.81 12.38
N LEU A 491 18.91 -7.23 11.23
CA LEU A 491 17.96 -7.11 10.12
C LEU A 491 17.74 -8.49 9.50
N GLY A 492 16.49 -8.83 9.22
CA GLY A 492 16.10 -10.14 8.70
C GLY A 492 16.16 -10.26 7.17
N HIS A 493 16.44 -9.16 6.46
CA HIS A 493 16.37 -9.02 5.01
C HIS A 493 17.38 -7.99 4.50
N ASN A 494 17.61 -7.98 3.18
CA ASN A 494 18.56 -7.05 2.54
C ASN A 494 17.92 -5.74 2.06
N VAL A 495 16.61 -5.54 2.29
CA VAL A 495 15.89 -4.32 1.89
C VAL A 495 16.38 -3.12 2.71
N ARG A 496 17.04 -2.16 2.04
CA ARG A 496 17.53 -0.91 2.66
C ARG A 496 16.42 0.14 2.83
N GLY A 497 15.52 0.26 1.85
CA GLY A 497 14.51 1.33 1.77
C GLY A 497 15.11 2.72 1.53
N PRO A 498 14.26 3.76 1.46
CA PRO A 498 14.69 5.16 1.31
C PRO A 498 15.56 5.64 2.49
N GLU A 499 16.26 6.75 2.30
CA GLU A 499 16.92 7.46 3.39
C GLU A 499 15.91 8.18 4.30
N ILE A 500 16.34 8.52 5.52
CA ILE A 500 15.54 9.30 6.46
C ILE A 500 15.63 10.77 6.08
N THR A 501 14.51 11.43 5.82
CA THR A 501 14.46 12.87 5.59
C THR A 501 14.46 13.61 6.92
N TRP A 502 15.33 14.62 7.04
CA TRP A 502 15.48 15.43 8.25
C TRP A 502 15.14 16.88 7.93
N ASP A 503 14.13 17.42 8.60
CA ASP A 503 13.74 18.82 8.50
C ASP A 503 14.09 19.54 9.82
N ASN A 504 14.96 20.54 9.72
CA ASN A 504 15.48 21.33 10.84
C ASN A 504 14.78 22.70 11.01
N SER A 505 13.65 22.93 10.33
CA SER A 505 12.95 24.23 10.27
C SER A 505 12.39 24.72 11.60
N LEU A 506 12.27 23.87 12.64
CA LEU A 506 11.77 24.31 13.94
C LEU A 506 12.85 25.14 14.64
N LYS A 507 12.62 26.46 14.77
CA LYS A 507 13.56 27.39 15.41
C LYS A 507 13.78 27.14 16.91
N SER A 508 12.80 26.54 17.59
CA SER A 508 12.88 26.12 18.99
C SER A 508 11.99 24.89 19.20
N ARG A 509 12.04 24.25 20.39
CA ARG A 509 11.09 23.18 20.75
C ARG A 509 9.71 23.69 21.18
N LYS A 510 9.58 24.95 21.60
CA LYS A 510 8.27 25.60 21.76
C LYS A 510 7.86 26.16 20.40
N VAL A 511 6.90 25.50 19.76
CA VAL A 511 6.35 25.84 18.44
C VAL A 511 4.83 25.87 18.57
N THR A 512 4.19 26.88 17.99
CA THR A 512 2.72 26.96 17.95
C THR A 512 2.15 25.93 16.97
N GLU A 513 0.91 25.52 17.20
CA GLU A 513 0.28 24.42 16.46
C GLU A 513 0.12 24.72 14.97
N ASP A 514 -0.15 25.98 14.62
CA ASP A 514 -0.26 26.49 13.25
C ASP A 514 1.07 26.37 12.49
N ALA A 515 2.18 26.77 13.13
CA ALA A 515 3.53 26.69 12.58
C ALA A 515 4.02 25.24 12.48
N GLY A 516 3.67 24.40 13.46
CA GLY A 516 3.92 22.95 13.42
C GLY A 516 3.17 22.27 12.27
N ALA A 517 1.87 22.53 12.15
CA ALA A 517 1.03 22.05 11.05
C ALA A 517 1.52 22.57 9.69
N ALA A 518 2.00 23.81 9.58
CA ALA A 518 2.59 24.34 8.34
C ALA A 518 3.81 23.52 7.89
N CYS A 519 4.74 23.21 8.81
CA CYS A 519 5.90 22.37 8.54
C CYS A 519 5.48 20.95 8.12
N ILE A 520 4.53 20.33 8.81
CA ILE A 520 4.04 18.98 8.47
C ILE A 520 3.28 18.98 7.12
N ALA A 521 2.49 20.02 6.85
CA ALA A 521 1.71 20.17 5.61
C ALA A 521 2.60 20.28 4.36
N LYS A 522 3.82 20.83 4.46
CA LYS A 522 4.84 20.80 3.40
C LYS A 522 5.14 19.36 2.99
N HIS A 523 5.54 18.52 3.95
CA HIS A 523 5.86 17.10 3.72
C HIS A 523 4.67 16.29 3.23
N ILE A 524 3.46 16.53 3.76
CA ILE A 524 2.24 15.85 3.26
C ILE A 524 1.93 16.23 1.81
N LYS A 525 2.13 17.50 1.41
CA LYS A 525 1.96 17.94 0.01
C LYS A 525 3.00 17.29 -0.90
N GLU A 526 4.24 17.12 -0.44
CA GLU A 526 5.31 16.43 -1.17
C GLU A 526 5.07 14.92 -1.31
N LEU A 527 4.66 14.24 -0.23
CA LEU A 527 4.25 12.84 -0.22
C LEU A 527 3.07 12.58 -1.18
N ARG A 528 2.06 13.46 -1.17
CA ARG A 528 0.90 13.39 -2.08
C ARG A 528 1.29 13.65 -3.55
N ARG A 529 2.24 14.57 -3.83
CA ARG A 529 2.83 14.74 -5.19
C ARG A 529 3.51 13.45 -5.65
N ASN A 530 4.22 12.78 -4.74
CA ASN A 530 4.83 11.46 -4.94
C ASN A 530 3.84 10.27 -4.89
N LYS A 531 2.53 10.55 -4.97
CA LYS A 531 1.40 9.61 -5.03
C LYS A 531 1.18 8.75 -3.77
N VAL A 532 1.86 9.04 -2.66
CA VAL A 532 1.62 8.36 -1.37
C VAL A 532 0.20 8.70 -0.89
N VAL A 533 -0.60 7.67 -0.61
CA VAL A 533 -1.97 7.83 -0.13
C VAL A 533 -2.00 8.23 1.34
N GLY A 534 -2.97 9.06 1.74
CA GLY A 534 -3.02 9.68 3.08
C GLY A 534 -3.01 8.66 4.22
N LYS A 535 -3.75 7.55 4.06
CA LYS A 535 -3.84 6.47 5.05
C LYS A 535 -2.54 5.70 5.32
N ASP A 536 -1.56 5.84 4.44
CA ASP A 536 -0.22 5.25 4.58
C ASP A 536 0.78 6.24 5.24
N ILE A 537 0.32 7.44 5.61
CA ILE A 537 1.08 8.49 6.29
C ILE A 537 0.54 8.63 7.72
N CYS A 538 1.42 8.44 8.70
CA CYS A 538 1.13 8.68 10.11
C CYS A 538 2.01 9.80 10.67
N ILE A 539 1.41 10.83 11.25
CA ILE A 539 2.09 11.83 12.06
C ILE A 539 2.15 11.31 13.49
N LEU A 540 3.35 11.29 14.08
CA LEU A 540 3.55 10.92 15.48
C LEU A 540 3.92 12.13 16.32
N THR A 541 3.12 12.40 17.35
CA THR A 541 3.31 13.49 18.33
C THR A 541 3.73 12.97 19.71
N GLN A 542 4.25 13.85 20.56
CA GLN A 542 4.73 13.49 21.90
C GLN A 542 3.59 13.12 22.88
N ASN A 543 2.41 13.72 22.75
CA ASN A 543 1.22 13.48 23.57
C ASN A 543 -0.08 13.78 22.78
N VAL A 544 -1.25 13.57 23.42
CA VAL A 544 -2.58 13.80 22.83
C VAL A 544 -2.89 15.29 22.64
N GLU A 545 -2.51 16.16 23.58
CA GLU A 545 -2.70 17.61 23.46
C GLU A 545 -2.12 18.16 22.12
N ILE A 546 -0.87 17.79 21.81
CA ILE A 546 -0.21 18.18 20.54
C ILE A 546 -0.82 17.45 19.33
N GLN A 547 -1.35 16.22 19.50
CA GLN A 547 -2.07 15.51 18.43
C GLN A 547 -3.32 16.29 17.99
N GLU A 548 -4.14 16.72 18.96
CA GLU A 548 -5.41 17.38 18.71
C GLU A 548 -5.21 18.76 18.08
N GLY A 549 -4.29 19.57 18.62
CA GLY A 549 -3.92 20.87 18.05
C GLY A 549 -3.41 20.76 16.60
N ILE A 550 -2.42 19.90 16.35
CA ILE A 550 -1.89 19.65 15.00
C ILE A 550 -2.97 19.12 14.05
N SER A 551 -3.86 18.24 14.53
CA SER A 551 -4.99 17.72 13.75
C SER A 551 -5.99 18.84 13.38
N SER A 552 -6.31 19.73 14.31
CA SER A 552 -7.18 20.89 14.10
C SER A 552 -6.62 21.82 13.01
N GLU A 553 -5.35 22.20 13.12
CA GLU A 553 -4.69 23.09 12.17
C GLU A 553 -4.49 22.47 10.78
N LEU A 554 -4.19 21.16 10.70
CA LEU A 554 -4.11 20.46 9.41
C LEU A 554 -5.46 20.42 8.68
N ASN A 555 -6.58 20.22 9.39
CA ASN A 555 -7.92 20.31 8.79
C ASN A 555 -8.22 21.73 8.29
N LYS A 556 -7.85 22.78 9.03
CA LYS A 556 -7.96 24.17 8.57
C LYS A 556 -7.14 24.43 7.29
N MET A 557 -6.01 23.74 7.12
CA MET A 557 -5.19 23.75 5.89
C MET A 557 -5.70 22.85 4.76
N GLY A 558 -6.88 22.23 4.89
CA GLY A 558 -7.46 21.33 3.87
C GLY A 558 -6.77 19.96 3.79
N ILE A 559 -6.06 19.55 4.84
CA ILE A 559 -5.50 18.21 4.98
C ILE A 559 -6.39 17.43 5.95
N GLU A 560 -7.31 16.64 5.40
CA GLU A 560 -8.16 15.79 6.24
C GLU A 560 -7.36 14.79 7.07
N THR A 561 -7.64 14.75 8.37
CA THR A 561 -7.01 13.85 9.34
C THR A 561 -7.98 12.85 9.97
N GLN A 562 -7.43 11.83 10.63
CA GLN A 562 -8.13 10.88 11.50
C GLN A 562 -7.17 10.37 12.59
N ASN A 563 -7.69 9.84 13.71
CA ASN A 563 -6.87 9.17 14.71
C ASN A 563 -6.62 7.69 14.33
N ALA A 564 -5.79 6.97 15.11
CA ALA A 564 -5.42 5.59 14.77
C ALA A 564 -6.50 4.54 15.06
N ALA A 565 -7.49 4.84 15.90
CA ALA A 565 -8.67 3.99 16.09
C ALA A 565 -9.65 4.14 14.90
N ASP A 566 -9.89 5.37 14.43
CA ASP A 566 -10.77 5.67 13.28
C ASP A 566 -10.35 4.87 12.02
N LEU A 567 -9.03 4.76 11.79
CA LEU A 567 -8.42 4.01 10.68
C LEU A 567 -8.92 2.55 10.58
N PHE A 568 -9.24 1.93 11.71
CA PHE A 568 -9.72 0.54 11.78
C PHE A 568 -11.23 0.44 12.04
N GLY A 569 -11.94 1.57 11.95
CA GLY A 569 -13.38 1.65 12.12
C GLY A 569 -14.20 1.06 10.97
N TYR A 570 -15.45 1.49 10.90
CA TYR A 570 -16.43 0.97 9.93
C TYR A 570 -16.40 1.69 8.56
N ASP A 571 -15.83 2.90 8.46
CA ASP A 571 -15.85 3.70 7.23
C ASP A 571 -14.63 3.41 6.35
N LEU A 572 -14.83 2.58 5.34
CA LEU A 572 -13.80 1.66 4.82
C LEU A 572 -12.77 2.26 3.83
N HIS A 573 -12.95 3.52 3.39
CA HIS A 573 -12.24 4.04 2.21
C HIS A 573 -11.68 5.47 2.36
N VAL A 574 -11.68 6.07 3.55
CA VAL A 574 -11.28 7.46 3.72
C VAL A 574 -9.76 7.64 3.58
N ASN A 575 -9.32 8.49 2.64
CA ASN A 575 -7.91 8.69 2.30
C ASN A 575 -7.20 9.72 3.21
N LYS A 576 -7.48 9.65 4.51
CA LYS A 576 -7.09 10.61 5.54
C LYS A 576 -5.70 10.32 6.11
N VAL A 577 -5.00 11.38 6.51
CA VAL A 577 -3.70 11.27 7.19
C VAL A 577 -3.94 10.87 8.64
N VAL A 578 -3.21 9.89 9.15
CA VAL A 578 -3.31 9.47 10.56
C VAL A 578 -2.52 10.43 11.42
N VAL A 579 -3.09 10.90 12.52
CA VAL A 579 -2.41 11.72 13.53
C VAL A 579 -2.61 11.05 14.87
N GLU A 580 -1.54 10.64 15.53
CA GLU A 580 -1.62 9.89 16.78
C GLU A 580 -0.40 10.16 17.68
N SER A 581 -0.59 10.04 18.99
CA SER A 581 0.52 10.08 19.94
C SER A 581 1.38 8.81 19.85
N ILE A 582 2.69 8.93 20.06
CA ILE A 582 3.64 7.78 20.07
C ILE A 582 3.15 6.64 21.00
N TRP A 583 2.51 7.01 22.11
CA TRP A 583 1.94 6.14 23.12
C TRP A 583 0.77 5.29 22.60
N ARG A 584 -0.22 5.93 21.98
CA ARG A 584 -1.42 5.26 21.44
C ARG A 584 -1.15 4.49 20.16
N PHE A 585 -0.10 4.85 19.39
CA PHE A 585 0.31 4.14 18.18
C PHE A 585 1.24 2.92 18.44
N LYS A 586 1.49 2.56 19.70
CA LYS A 586 2.23 1.33 20.05
C LYS A 586 1.49 0.07 19.57
N GLY A 587 2.21 -0.99 19.23
CA GLY A 587 1.69 -2.17 18.50
C GLY A 587 1.35 -1.94 17.01
N LEU A 588 1.07 -0.70 16.59
CA LEU A 588 0.79 -0.36 15.19
C LEU A 588 2.05 -0.01 14.38
N GLU A 589 1.91 0.02 13.07
CA GLU A 589 2.95 0.35 12.08
C GLU A 589 2.35 1.18 10.93
N SER A 590 3.15 2.04 10.29
CA SER A 590 2.74 2.88 9.13
C SER A 590 3.83 2.90 8.06
N LYS A 591 3.44 2.89 6.77
CA LYS A 591 4.41 2.88 5.64
C LYS A 591 5.33 4.09 5.68
N VAL A 592 4.73 5.26 5.87
CA VAL A 592 5.40 6.54 6.09
C VAL A 592 5.08 7.05 7.49
N VAL A 593 6.10 7.56 8.19
CA VAL A 593 5.95 8.26 9.47
C VAL A 593 6.54 9.66 9.36
N VAL A 594 5.80 10.65 9.87
CA VAL A 594 6.26 12.01 10.12
C VAL A 594 6.39 12.18 11.63
N LEU A 595 7.61 12.08 12.16
CA LEU A 595 7.89 12.21 13.58
C LEU A 595 8.10 13.70 13.92
N TYR A 596 7.13 14.29 14.62
CA TYR A 596 7.09 15.73 14.89
C TYR A 596 7.62 16.09 16.28
N ASN A 597 8.63 16.97 16.31
CA ASN A 597 9.25 17.58 17.50
C ASN A 597 9.56 16.58 18.65
N PRO A 598 10.15 15.39 18.37
CA PRO A 598 10.42 14.40 19.40
C PRO A 598 11.44 14.92 20.42
N PRO A 599 11.41 14.46 21.69
CA PRO A 599 12.47 14.77 22.64
C PRO A 599 13.81 14.15 22.22
N PHE A 600 14.89 14.92 22.35
CA PHE A 600 16.25 14.52 21.95
C PHE A 600 17.33 14.85 22.99
N PHE A 601 16.95 15.27 24.20
CA PHE A 601 17.85 15.57 25.31
C PHE A 601 17.23 15.22 26.67
N GLN A 602 18.07 15.15 27.71
CA GLN A 602 17.64 15.00 29.11
C GLN A 602 17.09 16.31 29.67
N ASP A 603 15.94 16.26 30.32
CA ASP A 603 15.24 17.38 30.94
C ASP A 603 14.68 16.96 32.31
N ILE A 604 14.20 17.92 33.12
CA ILE A 604 13.55 17.72 34.42
C ILE A 604 12.42 16.67 34.34
N ASN A 605 11.72 16.59 33.21
CA ASN A 605 10.64 15.62 32.97
C ASN A 605 11.08 14.36 32.19
N TRP A 606 12.31 14.29 31.69
CA TRP A 606 12.75 13.28 30.71
C TRP A 606 14.17 12.78 30.99
N SER A 607 14.30 11.58 31.56
CA SER A 607 15.59 10.88 31.67
C SER A 607 16.02 10.28 30.32
N VAL A 608 17.34 10.16 30.09
CA VAL A 608 17.87 9.57 28.84
C VAL A 608 17.31 8.17 28.57
N LYS A 609 17.05 7.38 29.61
CA LYS A 609 16.35 6.10 29.50
C LYS A 609 14.97 6.26 28.84
N LYS A 610 14.08 7.08 29.41
CA LYS A 610 12.73 7.31 28.86
C LYS A 610 12.75 7.91 27.46
N VAL A 611 13.71 8.79 27.14
CA VAL A 611 13.82 9.35 25.79
C VAL A 611 14.26 8.28 24.78
N LYS A 612 15.20 7.39 25.13
CA LYS A 612 15.57 6.25 24.25
C LYS A 612 14.39 5.29 24.06
N GLU A 613 13.63 4.97 25.12
CA GLU A 613 12.45 4.09 25.02
C GLU A 613 11.34 4.69 24.15
N LEU A 614 11.10 6.01 24.27
CA LEU A 614 10.15 6.73 23.42
C LEU A 614 10.62 6.80 21.96
N LEU A 615 11.89 7.12 21.69
CA LEU A 615 12.43 7.19 20.33
C LEU A 615 12.51 5.81 19.66
N TYR A 616 12.89 4.77 20.41
CA TYR A 616 12.84 3.39 19.94
C TYR A 616 11.42 3.00 19.53
N THR A 617 10.43 3.32 20.37
CA THR A 617 9.02 3.05 20.05
C THR A 617 8.57 3.83 18.83
N ALA A 618 8.82 5.14 18.78
CA ALA A 618 8.41 6.03 17.68
C ALA A 618 9.04 5.67 16.32
N VAL A 619 10.36 5.50 16.25
CA VAL A 619 11.05 5.17 14.99
C VAL A 619 10.63 3.78 14.50
N SER A 620 10.45 2.81 15.41
CA SER A 620 9.98 1.46 15.05
C SER A 620 8.48 1.37 14.71
N ARG A 621 7.73 2.47 14.70
CA ARG A 621 6.40 2.53 14.07
C ARG A 621 6.51 2.69 12.54
N CYS A 622 7.65 3.16 12.05
CA CYS A 622 7.89 3.35 10.63
C CYS A 622 8.25 2.03 9.95
N PHE A 623 7.56 1.74 8.86
CA PHE A 623 7.79 0.54 8.06
C PHE A 623 8.81 0.76 6.94
N CYS A 624 8.75 1.90 6.21
CA CYS A 624 9.61 2.15 5.05
C CYS A 624 10.31 3.51 5.04
N TYR A 625 9.58 4.63 5.19
CA TYR A 625 10.12 5.97 5.01
C TYR A 625 9.77 6.91 6.17
N LEU A 626 10.79 7.50 6.79
CA LEU A 626 10.67 8.38 7.94
C LEU A 626 11.08 9.82 7.57
N VAL A 627 10.20 10.75 7.92
CA VAL A 627 10.50 12.18 8.00
C VAL A 627 10.60 12.56 9.48
N VAL A 628 11.68 13.22 9.88
CA VAL A 628 11.84 13.78 11.23
C VAL A 628 11.83 15.29 11.15
N ILE A 629 10.85 15.94 11.79
CA ILE A 629 10.72 17.41 11.84
C ILE A 629 11.10 17.86 13.25
N THR A 630 12.21 18.57 13.38
CA THR A 630 12.75 18.99 14.69
C THR A 630 13.62 20.25 14.54
N THR A 631 14.36 20.64 15.57
CA THR A 631 15.32 21.77 15.50
C THR A 631 16.66 21.33 14.90
N ILE A 632 17.53 22.26 14.53
CA ILE A 632 18.90 21.94 14.09
C ILE A 632 19.69 21.12 15.13
N HIS A 633 19.54 21.43 16.42
CA HIS A 633 20.13 20.64 17.50
C HIS A 633 19.49 19.24 17.61
N GLY A 634 18.18 19.13 17.35
CA GLY A 634 17.49 17.85 17.30
C GLY A 634 17.95 16.95 16.15
N CYS A 635 18.12 17.52 14.94
CA CYS A 635 18.67 16.77 13.82
C CYS A 635 20.07 16.25 14.12
N ASN A 636 20.94 17.07 14.72
CA ASN A 636 22.31 16.67 15.08
C ASN A 636 22.31 15.57 16.17
N ALA A 637 21.50 15.72 17.22
CA ALA A 637 21.42 14.75 18.34
C ALA A 637 20.75 13.41 17.97
N LEU A 638 19.89 13.39 16.94
CA LEU A 638 19.26 12.17 16.45
C LEU A 638 20.07 11.50 15.33
N ARG A 639 20.83 12.26 14.53
CA ARG A 639 21.71 11.73 13.48
C ARG A 639 22.98 11.05 14.02
N SER A 640 23.49 11.46 15.19
CA SER A 640 24.71 10.91 15.82
C SER A 640 24.71 9.37 15.90
N GLU A 641 25.90 8.77 15.90
CA GLU A 641 26.06 7.31 16.04
C GLU A 641 25.76 6.85 17.48
N GLU A 642 26.21 7.61 18.48
CA GLU A 642 25.95 7.38 19.91
C GLU A 642 24.47 7.58 20.29
N GLY A 643 23.70 8.25 19.42
CA GLY A 643 22.36 8.76 19.71
C GLY A 643 22.41 9.79 20.83
N ILE A 644 21.51 9.64 21.81
CA ILE A 644 21.48 10.49 23.01
C ILE A 644 22.47 9.94 24.05
N THR A 645 23.42 10.76 24.48
CA THR A 645 24.37 10.45 25.55
C THR A 645 23.83 10.91 26.91
N GLU A 646 24.33 10.26 27.98
CA GLU A 646 24.09 10.72 29.35
C GLU A 646 25.09 11.83 29.67
N GLN A 647 24.61 13.05 29.89
CA GLN A 647 25.48 14.16 30.29
C GLN A 647 25.85 14.00 31.77
N GLU A 648 27.11 13.67 32.05
CA GLU A 648 27.64 13.68 33.41
C GLU A 648 27.51 15.08 34.02
N ILE A 649 26.57 15.28 34.96
CA ILE A 649 26.38 16.54 35.68
C ILE A 649 27.50 16.69 36.74
N LYS A 650 28.72 16.94 36.28
CA LYS A 650 29.92 17.13 37.10
C LYS A 650 29.80 18.36 38.00
N HIS A 651 29.29 18.14 39.21
CA HIS A 651 29.36 19.08 40.33
C HIS A 651 30.81 19.18 40.83
N GLY A 652 31.63 20.01 40.17
CA GLY A 652 33.01 20.26 40.58
C GLY A 652 33.60 21.49 39.88
N ARG A 653 34.29 22.34 40.65
CA ARG A 653 35.00 23.52 40.11
C ARG A 653 36.29 23.09 39.43
N GLN A 654 36.51 23.51 38.18
CA GLN A 654 37.77 24.16 37.77
C GLN A 654 37.61 24.87 36.41
N GLU A 655 38.66 25.58 35.98
CA GLU A 655 38.59 26.69 35.03
C GLU A 655 39.13 26.36 33.63
N THR A 656 38.81 27.23 32.66
CA THR A 656 39.45 27.40 31.35
C THR A 656 39.71 26.16 30.47
N SER A 657 38.80 25.94 29.52
CA SER A 657 39.11 26.31 28.13
C SER A 657 37.82 26.80 27.44
N ILE A 658 37.94 27.73 26.49
CA ILE A 658 36.78 28.34 25.81
C ILE A 658 36.94 28.19 24.30
N GLN A 659 36.03 27.40 23.71
CA GLN A 659 35.36 27.68 22.43
C GLN A 659 34.09 26.83 22.32
N SER A 660 33.11 27.26 21.50
CA SER A 660 31.80 26.62 21.22
C SER A 660 30.71 26.55 22.32
N SER A 661 30.99 26.73 23.62
CA SER A 661 30.00 26.41 24.68
C SER A 661 28.96 27.50 25.07
N GLU A 662 28.89 28.65 24.39
CA GLU A 662 28.12 29.81 24.87
C GLU A 662 26.62 29.76 24.56
N GLY A 663 26.20 29.22 23.40
CA GLY A 663 24.78 29.14 23.02
C GLY A 663 23.94 28.28 23.97
N LEU A 664 24.46 27.10 24.36
CA LEU A 664 23.79 26.22 25.34
C LEU A 664 23.65 26.88 26.72
N LYS A 665 24.59 27.75 27.11
CA LYS A 665 24.59 28.43 28.41
C LYS A 665 23.65 29.64 28.45
N SER A 666 23.39 30.31 27.33
CA SER A 666 22.40 31.39 27.27
C SER A 666 20.96 30.86 27.29
N GLU A 667 20.66 29.83 26.50
CA GLU A 667 19.32 29.22 26.45
C GLU A 667 18.92 28.60 27.80
N TYR A 668 19.84 27.88 28.46
CA TYR A 668 19.62 27.34 29.81
C TYR A 668 19.34 28.44 30.86
N ARG A 669 20.02 29.58 30.77
CA ARG A 669 19.78 30.74 31.67
C ARG A 669 18.43 31.42 31.40
N LEU A 670 18.03 31.55 30.14
CA LEU A 670 16.73 32.12 29.76
C LEU A 670 15.55 31.24 30.21
N GLN A 671 15.71 29.92 30.17
CA GLN A 671 14.73 28.98 30.70
C GLN A 671 14.59 29.09 32.23
N VAL A 672 15.69 29.00 32.99
CA VAL A 672 15.65 29.04 34.46
C VAL A 672 14.98 30.31 35.02
N HIS A 673 15.17 31.48 34.38
CA HIS A 673 14.54 32.72 34.82
C HIS A 673 13.05 32.87 34.46
N SER A 674 12.53 32.10 33.49
CA SER A 674 11.11 32.19 33.07
C SER A 674 10.20 31.18 33.78
N PHE A 675 10.75 30.08 34.29
CA PHE A 675 9.97 29.00 34.93
C PHE A 675 9.23 29.38 36.24
N PHE A 676 9.54 30.51 36.86
CA PHE A 676 8.87 30.92 38.11
C PHE A 676 7.41 31.39 37.95
N ASN A 677 6.96 31.67 36.72
CA ASN A 677 5.65 32.29 36.45
C ASN A 677 4.72 31.46 35.52
N ASP A 678 5.00 30.17 35.26
CA ASP A 678 4.23 29.33 34.33
C ASP A 678 3.27 28.34 35.07
N PRO A 679 1.95 28.63 35.14
CA PRO A 679 0.98 27.78 35.82
C PRO A 679 0.60 26.51 35.05
N PHE A 680 0.96 26.37 33.77
CA PHE A 680 0.54 25.23 32.93
C PHE A 680 1.38 23.97 33.16
N SER A 681 2.59 24.11 33.71
CA SER A 681 3.56 23.03 33.92
C SER A 681 3.10 21.86 34.80
N LYS A 682 2.01 21.99 35.57
CA LYS A 682 1.50 20.93 36.46
C LYS A 682 0.45 20.00 35.84
N ARG A 683 -0.44 20.49 34.96
CA ARG A 683 -1.58 19.70 34.46
C ARG A 683 -1.20 18.63 33.42
N GLY A 684 -0.13 18.85 32.65
CA GLY A 684 0.34 17.93 31.59
C GLY A 684 0.86 16.56 32.06
N ARG A 685 0.66 16.19 33.33
CA ARG A 685 0.83 14.81 33.86
C ARG A 685 -0.49 14.09 34.11
N GLU A 686 -1.59 14.83 34.23
CA GLU A 686 -2.93 14.32 34.54
C GLU A 686 -3.68 13.99 33.24
N THR A 687 -3.50 14.80 32.19
CA THR A 687 -4.06 14.64 30.83
C THR A 687 -3.49 13.46 30.01
N GLN A 688 -2.74 12.54 30.62
CA GLN A 688 -2.09 11.41 29.93
C GLN A 688 -2.93 10.11 29.95
N TYR A 689 -4.16 10.14 30.47
CA TYR A 689 -4.90 8.94 30.89
C TYR A 689 -6.31 8.75 30.30
N GLU A 690 -6.55 9.18 29.07
CA GLU A 690 -7.84 8.91 28.40
C GLU A 690 -7.76 7.76 27.38
N SER A 691 -8.17 6.57 27.83
CA SER A 691 -8.47 5.37 27.03
C SER A 691 -9.98 5.07 26.93
N GLY A 692 -10.82 5.91 27.54
CA GLY A 692 -12.29 5.78 27.51
C GLY A 692 -12.93 6.25 26.20
N PRO A 693 -14.11 5.72 25.83
CA PRO A 693 -14.91 6.26 24.73
C PRO A 693 -15.66 7.54 25.15
N PRO A 694 -15.97 8.46 24.22
CA PRO A 694 -16.78 9.65 24.48
C PRO A 694 -18.23 9.27 24.85
N GLU A 695 -18.90 10.20 25.53
CA GLU A 695 -20.26 10.00 26.03
C GLU A 695 -21.32 9.97 24.90
N TYR A 696 -22.35 9.15 25.09
CA TYR A 696 -23.58 9.23 24.29
C TYR A 696 -24.57 10.18 24.98
N GLU A 697 -24.80 11.36 24.41
CA GLU A 697 -25.91 12.22 24.85
C GLU A 697 -27.25 11.54 24.55
N SER A 698 -27.94 11.10 25.61
CA SER A 698 -29.37 10.79 25.55
C SER A 698 -30.18 11.99 26.04
N PRO A 699 -31.24 12.43 25.34
CA PRO A 699 -31.97 13.64 25.70
C PRO A 699 -32.80 13.46 27.00
N PHE A 700 -33.26 14.60 27.54
CA PHE A 700 -34.05 14.81 28.77
C PHE A 700 -33.29 15.00 30.08
N LYS A 701 -33.00 16.27 30.38
CA LYS A 701 -33.39 16.89 31.66
C LYS A 701 -33.74 18.37 31.43
N ARG A 702 -34.74 18.87 32.17
CA ARG A 702 -35.20 20.27 32.15
C ARG A 702 -34.91 20.93 33.50
N SER A 703 -34.37 22.15 33.45
CA SER A 703 -34.54 23.23 34.44
C SER A 703 -34.02 24.52 33.76
N ILE A 704 -34.68 25.69 33.75
CA ILE A 704 -35.42 26.44 34.82
C ILE A 704 -34.42 26.90 35.90
N GLU A 705 -34.32 28.17 36.33
CA GLU A 705 -34.72 29.49 35.75
C GLU A 705 -33.46 30.23 35.18
N ASP A 706 -33.47 31.52 34.77
CA ASP A 706 -34.05 32.20 33.57
C ASP A 706 -33.06 33.37 33.21
N ASP A 707 -33.29 34.59 32.67
CA ASP A 707 -34.42 35.51 32.39
C ASP A 707 -33.92 36.72 31.50
N ASN A 708 -34.82 37.59 30.97
CA ASN A 708 -34.64 38.87 30.21
C ASN A 708 -34.37 38.84 28.67
N ASP A 709 -35.43 39.14 27.90
CA ASP A 709 -35.60 40.24 26.91
C ASP A 709 -34.38 40.70 26.06
N ASP A 710 -34.49 40.77 24.74
CA ASP A 710 -35.20 41.89 24.06
C ASP A 710 -35.89 41.51 22.73
N VAL A 711 -36.73 42.39 22.17
CA VAL A 711 -37.67 42.09 21.05
C VAL A 711 -37.39 42.90 19.78
N ASP A 712 -37.40 42.24 18.61
CA ASP A 712 -37.73 42.87 17.32
C ASP A 712 -38.42 41.85 16.37
N PRO A 713 -39.64 42.12 15.86
CA PRO A 713 -40.36 41.23 14.93
C PRO A 713 -40.24 41.66 13.45
N ASP A 714 -40.80 40.82 12.56
CA ASP A 714 -40.89 41.00 11.11
C ASP A 714 -39.53 40.91 10.34
N ASP A 715 -39.42 40.39 9.12
CA ASP A 715 -40.43 39.93 8.15
C ASP A 715 -39.88 38.78 7.24
N ILE A 716 -40.73 38.34 6.28
CA ILE A 716 -40.48 37.59 5.04
C ILE A 716 -40.50 36.06 5.15
N LYS A 717 -41.68 35.54 4.82
CA LYS A 717 -41.95 34.14 4.46
C LYS A 717 -41.21 33.73 3.18
N CYS A 718 -40.69 32.50 3.14
CA CYS A 718 -40.44 31.77 1.89
C CYS A 718 -40.69 30.26 2.03
N SER A 719 -41.00 29.60 0.91
CA SER A 719 -41.80 28.36 0.90
C SER A 719 -41.00 27.04 1.00
N PRO A 720 -41.60 25.98 1.59
CA PRO A 720 -40.98 24.65 1.70
C PRO A 720 -41.05 23.89 0.36
N ALA A 721 -40.12 24.19 -0.56
CA ALA A 721 -40.07 23.59 -1.90
C ALA A 721 -38.67 23.07 -2.33
N LYS A 722 -37.68 23.03 -1.43
CA LYS A 722 -36.28 22.66 -1.76
C LYS A 722 -35.69 21.45 -1.01
N LEU A 723 -36.36 20.93 0.03
CA LEU A 723 -35.89 19.72 0.74
C LEU A 723 -36.14 18.43 -0.06
N LEU A 724 -37.36 18.23 -0.55
CA LEU A 724 -37.81 17.01 -1.23
C LEU A 724 -37.04 16.60 -2.50
N ARG A 725 -36.21 17.47 -3.09
CA ARG A 725 -35.39 17.12 -4.27
C ARG A 725 -33.95 16.71 -3.96
N LYS A 726 -33.50 16.83 -2.70
CA LYS A 726 -32.13 16.44 -2.30
C LYS A 726 -32.07 14.97 -1.86
N GLU A 727 -33.04 14.55 -1.07
CA GLU A 727 -33.12 13.18 -0.54
C GLU A 727 -33.36 12.13 -1.64
N GLU A 728 -34.19 12.44 -2.65
CA GLU A 728 -34.38 11.57 -3.82
C GLU A 728 -33.07 11.40 -4.63
N ALA A 729 -32.27 12.46 -4.76
CA ALA A 729 -31.01 12.43 -5.50
C ALA A 729 -29.94 11.58 -4.77
N ASP A 730 -29.76 11.79 -3.47
CA ASP A 730 -28.80 11.03 -2.66
C ASP A 730 -29.18 9.54 -2.55
N HIS A 731 -30.49 9.23 -2.50
CA HIS A 731 -30.97 7.86 -2.54
C HIS A 731 -30.74 7.18 -3.91
N LEU A 732 -30.89 7.93 -5.01
CA LEU A 732 -30.56 7.44 -6.36
C LEU A 732 -29.03 7.21 -6.52
N TYR A 733 -28.20 8.11 -6.01
CA TYR A 733 -26.74 8.01 -6.09
C TYR A 733 -26.20 6.80 -5.30
N LYS A 734 -26.69 6.59 -4.06
CA LYS A 734 -26.38 5.38 -3.26
C LYS A 734 -26.86 4.08 -3.93
N LYS A 735 -27.91 4.13 -4.76
CA LYS A 735 -28.44 2.98 -5.51
C LYS A 735 -27.63 2.66 -6.77
N ILE A 736 -26.98 3.65 -7.40
CA ILE A 736 -26.11 3.46 -8.56
C ILE A 736 -24.73 2.95 -8.13
N SER A 737 -24.09 3.61 -7.16
CA SER A 737 -22.73 3.30 -6.70
C SER A 737 -22.53 1.83 -6.26
N LYS A 738 -23.57 1.19 -5.71
CA LYS A 738 -23.55 -0.23 -5.30
C LYS A 738 -23.55 -1.28 -6.42
N ASN A 739 -23.42 -0.92 -7.71
CA ASN A 739 -23.44 -1.89 -8.82
C ASN A 739 -22.16 -1.95 -9.67
N MET A 740 -21.09 -1.20 -9.36
CA MET A 740 -19.88 -1.15 -10.18
C MET A 740 -18.61 -1.65 -9.46
N GLU A 741 -18.63 -2.88 -8.92
CA GLU A 741 -17.37 -3.57 -8.62
C GLU A 741 -17.48 -5.11 -8.57
N LYS A 742 -17.25 -5.74 -9.74
CA LYS A 742 -16.72 -7.11 -9.93
C LYS A 742 -16.60 -7.38 -11.44
N ARG A 743 -15.38 -7.59 -11.96
CA ARG A 743 -15.20 -8.22 -13.29
C ARG A 743 -15.23 -9.74 -13.11
N PRO A 744 -16.02 -10.49 -13.88
CA PRO A 744 -16.12 -11.94 -13.75
C PRO A 744 -14.91 -12.68 -14.31
N VAL A 745 -14.74 -13.93 -13.89
CA VAL A 745 -13.82 -14.90 -14.52
C VAL A 745 -14.36 -15.26 -15.91
N LYS A 746 -13.48 -15.31 -16.92
CA LYS A 746 -13.84 -15.85 -18.24
C LYS A 746 -13.85 -17.38 -18.20
N VAL A 747 -15.03 -17.97 -18.29
CA VAL A 747 -15.23 -19.39 -18.59
C VAL A 747 -14.93 -19.61 -20.09
N PRO A 748 -14.10 -20.61 -20.49
CA PRO A 748 -13.94 -20.98 -21.89
C PRO A 748 -15.21 -21.66 -22.44
N GLY A 749 -15.69 -21.24 -23.62
CA GLY A 749 -16.68 -22.01 -24.39
C GLY A 749 -18.16 -21.61 -24.30
N CYS A 750 -18.52 -20.50 -23.64
CA CYS A 750 -19.91 -20.01 -23.60
C CYS A 750 -20.04 -18.53 -24.00
N ASP A 751 -20.24 -18.28 -25.30
CA ASP A 751 -20.51 -16.92 -25.86
C ASP A 751 -21.99 -16.48 -25.73
N LEU A 752 -22.87 -17.36 -25.23
CA LEU A 752 -24.32 -17.16 -25.15
C LEU A 752 -24.75 -16.14 -24.07
N LEU A 753 -23.87 -15.88 -23.11
CA LEU A 753 -24.02 -14.84 -22.09
C LEU A 753 -22.81 -13.91 -22.15
N GLU A 754 -22.77 -13.07 -23.19
CA GLU A 754 -21.83 -11.95 -23.27
C GLU A 754 -21.76 -11.21 -21.92
N PRO A 755 -20.57 -10.84 -21.42
CA PRO A 755 -20.39 -9.95 -20.24
C PRO A 755 -20.87 -8.49 -20.48
N ARG A 756 -21.94 -8.32 -21.26
CA ARG A 756 -22.43 -7.06 -21.81
C ARG A 756 -23.96 -6.99 -22.06
N ASP A 757 -24.79 -8.01 -21.75
CA ASP A 757 -26.23 -7.76 -21.63
C ASP A 757 -26.45 -6.81 -20.43
N PRO A 758 -26.80 -5.53 -20.63
CA PRO A 758 -26.81 -4.54 -19.55
C PRO A 758 -27.91 -4.79 -18.51
N ASN A 759 -28.79 -5.77 -18.77
CA ASN A 759 -29.91 -6.14 -17.92
C ASN A 759 -29.57 -7.25 -16.91
N ILE A 760 -28.48 -8.03 -17.14
CA ILE A 760 -27.98 -9.02 -16.19
C ILE A 760 -26.95 -8.36 -15.27
N LYS A 761 -27.20 -8.37 -13.96
CA LYS A 761 -26.20 -7.93 -12.98
C LYS A 761 -25.23 -9.06 -12.67
N ASP A 762 -23.93 -8.77 -12.62
CA ASP A 762 -22.90 -9.77 -12.28
C ASP A 762 -23.18 -10.50 -10.96
N SER A 763 -23.76 -9.83 -9.96
CA SER A 763 -24.14 -10.46 -8.68
C SER A 763 -25.27 -11.50 -8.79
N ILE A 764 -26.00 -11.55 -9.90
CA ILE A 764 -27.06 -12.54 -10.14
C ILE A 764 -26.42 -13.81 -10.71
N ARG A 765 -25.64 -13.66 -11.79
CA ARG A 765 -24.86 -14.74 -12.44
C ARG A 765 -23.91 -15.45 -11.47
N ASN A 766 -23.13 -14.68 -10.69
CA ASN A 766 -22.21 -15.25 -9.71
C ASN A 766 -22.92 -15.98 -8.54
N ASN A 767 -24.22 -15.78 -8.34
CA ASN A 767 -25.01 -16.47 -7.32
C ASN A 767 -25.69 -17.72 -7.87
N GLY A 768 -26.23 -17.68 -9.11
CA GLY A 768 -26.89 -18.84 -9.72
C GLY A 768 -25.90 -19.96 -10.05
N ILE A 769 -24.72 -19.64 -10.59
CA ILE A 769 -23.63 -20.61 -10.79
C ILE A 769 -23.33 -21.36 -9.49
N LYS A 770 -22.98 -20.64 -8.42
CA LYS A 770 -22.67 -21.21 -7.10
C LYS A 770 -23.79 -22.04 -6.47
N LEU A 771 -25.05 -21.80 -6.83
CA LEU A 771 -26.17 -22.57 -6.30
C LEU A 771 -26.38 -23.89 -7.05
N LEU A 772 -26.19 -23.88 -8.38
CA LEU A 772 -26.55 -24.97 -9.29
C LEU A 772 -25.38 -25.87 -9.71
N GLU A 773 -24.14 -25.43 -9.59
CA GLU A 773 -22.93 -26.13 -10.05
C GLU A 773 -22.82 -27.58 -9.53
N GLU A 774 -22.81 -27.78 -8.20
CA GLU A 774 -22.78 -29.13 -7.61
C GLU A 774 -24.03 -29.99 -7.92
N PRO A 775 -25.29 -29.49 -7.76
CA PRO A 775 -26.48 -30.22 -8.18
C PRO A 775 -26.44 -30.70 -9.64
N VAL A 776 -25.98 -29.86 -10.57
CA VAL A 776 -25.84 -30.20 -12.00
C VAL A 776 -24.72 -31.22 -12.21
N LYS A 777 -23.56 -31.04 -11.57
CA LYS A 777 -22.41 -31.97 -11.60
C LYS A 777 -22.75 -33.37 -11.10
N GLN A 778 -23.66 -33.46 -10.12
CA GLN A 778 -24.16 -34.73 -9.60
C GLN A 778 -25.25 -35.32 -10.51
N ASN A 779 -26.16 -34.50 -11.04
CA ASN A 779 -27.27 -34.95 -11.89
C ASN A 779 -26.83 -35.43 -13.28
N LEU A 780 -25.79 -34.82 -13.86
CA LEU A 780 -25.20 -35.21 -15.16
C LEU A 780 -24.70 -36.67 -15.21
N ARG A 781 -24.50 -37.31 -14.04
CA ARG A 781 -24.09 -38.73 -13.93
C ARG A 781 -25.19 -39.73 -14.31
N TYR A 782 -26.44 -39.28 -14.43
CA TYR A 782 -27.63 -40.12 -14.64
C TYR A 782 -28.28 -39.93 -16.03
N ARG A 783 -27.47 -39.59 -17.05
CA ARG A 783 -27.94 -39.36 -18.42
C ARG A 783 -28.57 -40.63 -19.02
N PRO A 784 -29.80 -40.57 -19.58
CA PRO A 784 -30.34 -41.68 -20.37
C PRO A 784 -29.48 -41.96 -21.61
N GLY A 785 -29.10 -43.21 -21.83
CA GLY A 785 -28.51 -43.69 -23.09
C GLY A 785 -26.99 -43.79 -23.18
N SER A 786 -26.21 -43.46 -22.14
CA SER A 786 -24.79 -43.82 -22.07
C SER A 786 -24.62 -45.26 -21.57
N SER A 787 -24.19 -46.18 -22.45
CA SER A 787 -23.87 -47.57 -22.10
C SER A 787 -22.72 -47.70 -21.11
N ASP A 788 -21.80 -46.75 -21.16
CA ASP A 788 -20.54 -46.76 -20.43
C ASP A 788 -20.54 -45.64 -19.38
N ARG A 789 -20.24 -45.99 -18.14
CA ARG A 789 -20.15 -45.06 -16.99
C ARG A 789 -18.78 -44.37 -16.96
N ASP A 790 -18.36 -43.81 -18.09
CA ASP A 790 -17.00 -43.30 -18.23
C ASP A 790 -16.84 -41.89 -17.63
N GLU A 791 -15.74 -41.67 -16.93
CA GLU A 791 -15.41 -40.39 -16.31
C GLU A 791 -14.76 -39.50 -17.38
N SER A 792 -15.28 -38.32 -17.75
CA SER A 792 -15.48 -37.21 -16.83
C SER A 792 -16.02 -36.00 -17.60
N PHE A 793 -17.07 -35.33 -17.09
CA PHE A 793 -17.34 -33.96 -17.50
C PHE A 793 -16.29 -33.05 -16.87
N LYS A 794 -15.63 -32.20 -17.67
CA LYS A 794 -14.69 -31.21 -17.13
C LYS A 794 -15.47 -30.10 -16.43
N ASP A 795 -14.86 -29.43 -15.46
CA ASP A 795 -15.50 -28.31 -14.77
C ASP A 795 -15.89 -27.18 -15.74
N ASP A 796 -15.15 -26.99 -16.84
CA ASP A 796 -15.55 -26.11 -17.96
C ASP A 796 -16.88 -26.55 -18.63
N ASP A 797 -17.08 -27.86 -18.87
CA ASP A 797 -18.31 -28.39 -19.48
C ASP A 797 -19.50 -28.25 -18.51
N ILE A 798 -19.29 -28.51 -17.21
CA ILE A 798 -20.30 -28.34 -16.14
C ILE A 798 -20.68 -26.86 -16.03
N THR A 799 -19.70 -25.96 -15.95
CA THR A 799 -19.93 -24.51 -15.92
C THR A 799 -20.68 -24.02 -17.16
N SER A 800 -20.43 -24.64 -18.32
CA SER A 800 -21.14 -24.33 -19.56
C SER A 800 -22.62 -24.76 -19.51
N VAL A 801 -22.92 -25.96 -19.01
CA VAL A 801 -24.31 -26.43 -18.81
C VAL A 801 -25.05 -25.55 -17.79
N VAL A 802 -24.38 -25.17 -16.70
CA VAL A 802 -24.94 -24.27 -15.68
C VAL A 802 -25.24 -22.88 -16.26
N ALA A 803 -24.35 -22.33 -17.08
CA ALA A 803 -24.55 -21.04 -17.75
C ALA A 803 -25.71 -21.07 -18.76
N TRP A 804 -25.93 -22.19 -19.46
CA TRP A 804 -27.11 -22.41 -20.29
C TRP A 804 -28.41 -22.42 -19.47
N ILE A 805 -28.42 -23.10 -18.31
CA ILE A 805 -29.58 -23.12 -17.41
C ILE A 805 -29.90 -21.71 -16.91
N GLU A 806 -28.89 -20.96 -16.44
CA GLU A 806 -29.05 -19.54 -16.05
C GLU A 806 -29.63 -18.70 -17.18
N TYR A 807 -29.11 -18.85 -18.41
CA TYR A 807 -29.59 -18.09 -19.57
C TYR A 807 -31.09 -18.33 -19.84
N LYS A 808 -31.55 -19.58 -19.80
CA LYS A 808 -32.96 -19.93 -20.01
C LYS A 808 -33.87 -19.37 -18.91
N MET A 809 -33.46 -19.51 -17.64
CA MET A 809 -34.20 -18.96 -16.50
C MET A 809 -34.29 -17.42 -16.57
N TYR A 810 -33.19 -16.78 -16.98
CA TYR A 810 -33.16 -15.33 -17.17
C TYR A 810 -34.02 -14.87 -18.34
N ASP A 811 -33.98 -15.51 -19.51
CA ASP A 811 -34.76 -15.06 -20.68
C ASP A 811 -36.27 -15.20 -20.43
N GLN A 812 -36.71 -16.29 -19.79
CA GLN A 812 -38.08 -16.44 -19.27
C GLN A 812 -38.49 -15.29 -18.32
N ARG A 813 -37.56 -14.75 -17.54
CA ARG A 813 -37.76 -13.67 -16.56
C ARG A 813 -37.37 -12.28 -17.08
N ARG A 814 -36.95 -12.11 -18.33
CA ARG A 814 -36.34 -10.88 -18.85
C ARG A 814 -37.23 -9.63 -18.78
N ARG A 815 -38.56 -9.82 -18.66
CA ARG A 815 -39.55 -8.75 -18.45
C ARG A 815 -39.85 -8.45 -16.98
N GLU A 816 -39.43 -9.32 -16.05
CA GLU A 816 -39.65 -9.24 -14.61
C GLU A 816 -38.31 -9.04 -13.87
N ILE A 817 -37.74 -7.82 -13.91
CA ILE A 817 -36.41 -7.52 -13.35
C ILE A 817 -36.43 -7.46 -11.80
N ASN A 818 -36.67 -8.60 -11.16
CA ASN A 818 -36.72 -8.78 -9.71
C ASN A 818 -35.68 -9.82 -9.24
N PRO A 819 -34.51 -9.39 -8.75
CA PRO A 819 -33.42 -10.30 -8.34
C PRO A 819 -33.80 -11.28 -7.23
N ARG A 820 -34.77 -10.94 -6.35
CA ARG A 820 -35.24 -11.86 -5.30
C ARG A 820 -36.04 -13.02 -5.90
N LYS A 821 -36.85 -12.75 -6.94
CA LYS A 821 -37.64 -13.76 -7.65
C LYS A 821 -36.73 -14.74 -8.39
N TYR A 822 -35.78 -14.25 -9.20
CA TYR A 822 -34.76 -15.08 -9.86
C TYR A 822 -33.98 -15.95 -8.86
N THR A 823 -33.50 -15.36 -7.75
CA THR A 823 -32.76 -16.11 -6.73
C THR A 823 -33.61 -17.22 -6.10
N GLN A 824 -34.92 -17.00 -5.95
CA GLN A 824 -35.83 -18.04 -5.46
C GLN A 824 -36.13 -19.11 -6.51
N ASP A 825 -36.30 -18.72 -7.78
CA ASP A 825 -36.48 -19.67 -8.88
C ASP A 825 -35.26 -20.61 -8.98
N CYS A 826 -34.02 -20.09 -8.90
CA CYS A 826 -32.80 -20.92 -8.88
C CYS A 826 -32.74 -21.87 -7.68
N ARG A 827 -33.27 -21.46 -6.51
CA ARG A 827 -33.39 -22.32 -5.31
C ARG A 827 -34.47 -23.40 -5.45
N ASN A 828 -35.51 -23.15 -6.25
CA ASN A 828 -36.53 -24.15 -6.56
C ASN A 828 -35.97 -25.18 -7.54
N LEU A 829 -35.39 -24.72 -8.66
CA LEU A 829 -34.75 -25.60 -9.65
C LEU A 829 -33.61 -26.43 -9.04
N LYS A 830 -32.84 -25.87 -8.10
CA LYS A 830 -31.86 -26.64 -7.30
C LYS A 830 -32.50 -27.87 -6.67
N LYS A 831 -33.64 -27.71 -5.99
CA LYS A 831 -34.35 -28.81 -5.30
C LYS A 831 -34.95 -29.82 -6.29
N GLU A 832 -35.42 -29.36 -7.44
CA GLU A 832 -35.96 -30.20 -8.52
C GLU A 832 -34.86 -31.10 -9.13
N ILE A 833 -33.67 -30.53 -9.37
CA ILE A 833 -32.47 -31.26 -9.80
C ILE A 833 -31.97 -32.21 -8.69
N GLU A 834 -31.89 -31.77 -7.43
CA GLU A 834 -31.51 -32.62 -6.29
C GLU A 834 -32.49 -33.77 -6.04
N THR A 835 -33.79 -33.58 -6.33
CA THR A 835 -34.80 -34.64 -6.23
C THR A 835 -34.60 -35.66 -7.36
N SER A 836 -34.45 -35.20 -8.61
CA SER A 836 -34.15 -36.06 -9.76
C SER A 836 -32.88 -36.90 -9.54
N THR A 837 -31.84 -36.30 -8.94
CA THR A 837 -30.59 -37.00 -8.56
C THR A 837 -30.82 -38.10 -7.51
N LYS A 838 -31.75 -37.93 -6.56
CA LYS A 838 -32.13 -39.00 -5.61
C LYS A 838 -32.91 -40.11 -6.29
N ASP A 839 -33.78 -39.75 -7.22
CA ASP A 839 -34.55 -40.67 -8.07
C ASP A 839 -33.70 -41.30 -9.20
N GLN A 840 -32.38 -41.03 -9.23
CA GLN A 840 -31.40 -41.52 -10.20
C GLN A 840 -31.75 -41.20 -11.66
N THR A 841 -32.38 -40.04 -11.89
CA THR A 841 -32.76 -39.53 -13.21
C THR A 841 -32.11 -38.18 -13.51
N CYS A 842 -31.81 -37.93 -14.79
CA CYS A 842 -31.32 -36.62 -15.23
C CYS A 842 -32.50 -35.66 -15.45
N HIS A 843 -32.47 -34.49 -14.80
CA HIS A 843 -33.54 -33.50 -14.85
C HIS A 843 -33.64 -32.84 -16.23
N GLU A 844 -34.86 -32.54 -16.70
CA GLU A 844 -35.09 -32.09 -18.08
C GLU A 844 -34.29 -30.82 -18.44
N SER A 845 -34.25 -29.82 -17.55
CA SER A 845 -33.45 -28.60 -17.76
C SER A 845 -31.95 -28.86 -17.93
N VAL A 846 -31.43 -29.92 -17.32
CA VAL A 846 -30.01 -30.32 -17.43
C VAL A 846 -29.77 -31.04 -18.76
N LEU A 847 -30.68 -31.93 -19.16
CA LEU A 847 -30.63 -32.61 -20.46
C LEU A 847 -30.73 -31.62 -21.63
N ASN A 848 -31.65 -30.66 -21.57
CA ASN A 848 -31.86 -29.67 -22.62
C ASN A 848 -30.64 -28.74 -22.74
N ALA A 849 -30.12 -28.22 -21.63
CA ALA A 849 -28.89 -27.40 -21.62
C ALA A 849 -27.66 -28.16 -22.14
N LEU A 850 -27.53 -29.46 -21.82
CA LEU A 850 -26.46 -30.31 -22.34
C LEU A 850 -26.56 -30.53 -23.86
N GLN A 851 -27.78 -30.70 -24.40
CA GLN A 851 -28.01 -30.84 -25.84
C GLN A 851 -27.66 -29.56 -26.60
N GLU A 852 -28.10 -28.39 -26.11
CA GLU A 852 -27.79 -27.11 -26.74
C GLU A 852 -26.29 -26.78 -26.68
N PHE A 853 -25.62 -27.09 -25.56
CA PHE A 853 -24.16 -27.02 -25.46
C PHE A 853 -23.45 -27.92 -26.48
N GLN A 854 -23.86 -29.18 -26.59
CA GLN A 854 -23.29 -30.15 -27.54
C GLN A 854 -23.49 -29.69 -29.00
N ALA A 855 -24.64 -29.12 -29.34
CA ALA A 855 -24.88 -28.53 -30.67
C ALA A 855 -23.91 -27.39 -30.98
N THR A 856 -23.71 -26.44 -30.06
CA THR A 856 -22.76 -25.31 -30.24
C THR A 856 -21.28 -25.72 -30.28
N LYS A 857 -20.95 -26.96 -29.89
CA LYS A 857 -19.57 -27.49 -29.89
C LYS A 857 -19.19 -28.16 -31.23
N HIS A 858 -20.14 -28.25 -32.16
CA HIS A 858 -20.00 -28.88 -33.49
C HIS A 858 -20.33 -27.94 -34.67
N SER A 859 -20.58 -26.65 -34.39
CA SER A 859 -20.86 -25.59 -35.37
C SER A 859 -19.68 -24.64 -35.56
#